data_AF-A0A8J5YJF5-F1
#
_entry.id   AF-A0A8J5YJF5-F1
#
_cell.length_a   1.000
_cell.length_b   1.000
_cell.length_c   1.000
_cell.angle_alpha   90.00
_cell.angle_beta   90.00
_cell.angle_gamma   90.00
#
_symmetry.space_group_name_H-M   'P 1'
#
loop_
_entity.id
_entity.type
_entity.pdbx_description
1 polymer ?
#
loop_
_entity_poly.entity_id
_entity_poly.type
_entity_poly.pdbx_seq_one_letter_code
_entity_poly.pdbx_strand_id
1 'polypeptide(L)'
;MLKFSYCNATDLNQALVQCRFAGSFGPLSSRRRNPRAVVSCSRSNLTPIQAVLSCQQQVGSDPVESELGSLADRLRLGGLTEDGLSYKEKFIIRCYEVGINKTATIETIANLLQEVGGNHAQSVGFSRDGFATSPTMRKLHLIWVTARMHIEVYKYPAWSDVIEIETWCQNEGRIGTRRDWILKDVATGEVIGRATSKWVMMNEDTRRLQKVSDDVKEEYLVFCPREPRLAFPEENNKSLKKISKLEDPVQYSRLGLMPRRADLDMNQHVNNVTYIGWVLESMPEEIIDTHELQTITLDYRRECQRDDVVDSLTGPELAEGSEIHGTNGSATAITREDDLDCHQFLHLLRLSRNKPRPYRMEKKTYLMRLLSLRALAQCRFVGLLGPLASRRQSPRAVVSCSPSSSEFSLTPVQAVMSCQQQVGSSLVNRLRLGGLTEDGFSYKEKFIIRGFEVGINKIATIETIANLLQGRIGTRRDWILNEVATGEVIGRATSKWVMMNQDTRRMQKVGDDVKEEYLVFCPREPRLAFPEKNNKSLKRIAKLEDPVRYSKLGLKPRRADLDMNQHVNNVTYIGWVLESIPKEIIDTHELQAITLFYRRECQQYDVVDSLTGLELTEGSKTVSGGTNGSATATATTREDDHDCHRFLHLLRLSSDGREINRGRTEWRKKPTR
;
A
#
# COMPACT_ATOMS: atom_id res chain seq x y z
N MET A 1 38.42 -32.42 5.12
CA MET A 1 39.38 -32.52 3.99
C MET A 1 38.82 -31.62 2.88
N LEU A 2 39.54 -30.59 2.42
CA LEU A 2 40.45 -30.65 1.25
C LEU A 2 39.76 -31.26 0.00
N LYS A 3 39.68 -30.58 -1.16
CA LYS A 3 40.33 -29.31 -1.59
C LYS A 3 39.55 -28.64 -2.74
N PHE A 4 39.79 -27.35 -2.99
CA PHE A 4 39.25 -26.58 -4.13
C PHE A 4 39.76 -27.08 -5.49
N SER A 5 39.01 -26.79 -6.56
CA SER A 5 39.60 -26.23 -7.79
C SER A 5 38.62 -25.27 -8.49
N TYR A 6 39.09 -24.06 -8.79
CA TYR A 6 38.50 -23.20 -9.82
C TYR A 6 39.08 -23.59 -11.20
N CYS A 7 38.34 -23.30 -12.27
CA CYS A 7 38.87 -22.97 -13.60
C CYS A 7 37.95 -21.90 -14.21
N ASN A 8 38.47 -21.04 -15.08
CA ASN A 8 37.81 -19.78 -15.44
C ASN A 8 37.93 -19.47 -16.95
N ALA A 9 36.93 -18.76 -17.47
CA ALA A 9 36.91 -17.95 -18.70
C ALA A 9 37.10 -18.60 -20.10
N THR A 10 36.27 -18.11 -21.04
CA THR A 10 36.51 -17.93 -22.50
C THR A 10 36.69 -19.19 -23.39
N ASP A 11 36.35 -19.16 -24.68
CA ASP A 11 35.99 -18.02 -25.56
C ASP A 11 34.89 -18.36 -26.60
N LEU A 12 34.48 -17.37 -27.40
CA LEU A 12 33.52 -17.50 -28.51
C LEU A 12 34.03 -18.40 -29.65
N ASN A 13 33.10 -19.03 -30.39
CA ASN A 13 33.01 -18.80 -31.84
C ASN A 13 31.66 -19.19 -32.47
N GLN A 14 31.42 -18.66 -33.67
CA GLN A 14 30.20 -18.87 -34.47
C GLN A 14 30.41 -19.93 -35.56
N ALA A 15 29.38 -20.70 -35.90
CA ALA A 15 29.17 -21.22 -37.26
C ALA A 15 27.71 -21.67 -37.48
N LEU A 16 27.18 -21.46 -38.69
CA LEU A 16 25.95 -22.10 -39.17
C LEU A 16 26.29 -23.36 -40.00
N VAL A 17 25.32 -24.25 -40.23
CA VAL A 17 24.75 -24.57 -41.56
C VAL A 17 23.95 -25.90 -41.57
N GLN A 18 22.65 -25.75 -41.88
CA GLN A 18 21.71 -26.62 -42.63
C GLN A 18 21.96 -28.14 -42.88
N CYS A 19 20.95 -28.92 -42.47
CA CYS A 19 20.14 -29.86 -43.28
C CYS A 19 20.75 -30.98 -44.16
N ARG A 20 20.17 -32.19 -44.06
CA ARG A 20 19.41 -32.87 -45.16
C ARG A 20 18.63 -34.12 -44.71
N PHE A 21 17.63 -34.50 -45.53
CA PHE A 21 16.77 -35.71 -45.44
C PHE A 21 17.13 -36.72 -46.56
N ALA A 22 16.82 -38.02 -46.41
CA ALA A 22 16.09 -38.85 -47.42
C ALA A 22 15.99 -40.38 -47.11
N GLY A 23 14.80 -40.96 -47.36
CA GLY A 23 14.59 -42.32 -47.93
C GLY A 23 14.70 -43.58 -47.04
N SER A 24 14.17 -44.76 -47.42
CA SER A 24 13.16 -45.08 -48.47
C SER A 24 12.52 -46.49 -48.29
N PHE A 25 11.43 -46.75 -49.02
CA PHE A 25 10.48 -47.89 -49.04
C PHE A 25 11.00 -49.36 -49.14
N GLY A 26 10.15 -50.33 -48.73
CA GLY A 26 10.25 -51.78 -49.07
C GLY A 26 9.04 -52.65 -48.58
N PRO A 27 8.32 -53.43 -49.43
CA PRO A 27 7.06 -54.15 -49.05
C PRO A 27 6.95 -55.66 -49.45
N LEU A 28 5.86 -56.38 -49.06
CA LEU A 28 4.96 -57.21 -49.95
C LEU A 28 3.99 -58.23 -49.25
N SER A 29 2.69 -58.21 -49.64
CA SER A 29 1.69 -59.33 -49.80
C SER A 29 1.35 -60.31 -48.64
N SER A 30 0.18 -60.98 -48.50
CA SER A 30 -1.22 -60.90 -49.03
C SER A 30 -2.14 -61.87 -48.16
N ARG A 31 -3.29 -62.54 -48.46
CA ARG A 31 -4.10 -62.85 -49.68
C ARG A 31 -5.52 -63.50 -49.38
N ARG A 32 -6.64 -62.75 -49.35
CA ARG A 32 -8.09 -63.22 -49.27
C ARG A 32 -8.52 -63.81 -47.89
N ARG A 33 -9.81 -63.96 -47.49
CA ARG A 33 -11.15 -63.99 -48.17
C ARG A 33 -12.28 -63.48 -47.22
N ASN A 34 -13.50 -63.26 -47.71
CA ASN A 34 -14.71 -62.75 -46.98
C ASN A 34 -15.97 -63.53 -47.49
N PRO A 35 -17.24 -63.38 -47.00
CA PRO A 35 -17.73 -62.61 -45.84
C PRO A 35 -18.79 -63.31 -44.92
N ARG A 36 -19.10 -62.70 -43.77
CA ARG A 36 -20.47 -62.46 -43.22
C ARG A 36 -20.39 -61.52 -42.02
N ALA A 37 -21.43 -60.73 -41.76
CA ALA A 37 -21.38 -59.60 -40.81
C ALA A 37 -22.44 -59.67 -39.71
N VAL A 38 -22.05 -59.29 -38.48
CA VAL A 38 -22.91 -58.75 -37.40
C VAL A 38 -22.12 -57.62 -36.72
N VAL A 39 -22.82 -56.63 -36.17
CA VAL A 39 -22.24 -55.34 -35.74
C VAL A 39 -21.62 -55.38 -34.35
N SER A 40 -20.40 -54.84 -34.22
CA SER A 40 -19.81 -54.36 -32.97
C SER A 40 -18.61 -53.44 -33.30
N CYS A 41 -18.70 -52.15 -32.99
CA CYS A 41 -17.61 -51.18 -33.20
C CYS A 41 -17.24 -50.50 -31.88
N SER A 42 -16.02 -50.75 -31.41
CA SER A 42 -15.42 -50.07 -30.26
C SER A 42 -14.36 -49.06 -30.71
N ARG A 43 -14.19 -47.99 -29.91
CA ARG A 43 -13.06 -47.04 -29.86
C ARG A 43 -12.08 -47.00 -31.05
N SER A 44 -12.05 -45.87 -31.75
CA SER A 44 -10.83 -45.39 -32.45
C SER A 44 -10.22 -44.21 -31.68
N ASN A 45 -8.88 -44.14 -31.67
CA ASN A 45 -8.15 -42.98 -31.17
C ASN A 45 -8.17 -41.87 -32.23
N LEU A 46 -8.22 -40.60 -31.81
CA LEU A 46 -8.02 -39.44 -32.66
C LEU A 46 -6.98 -38.50 -32.04
N THR A 47 -6.00 -38.11 -32.84
CA THR A 47 -5.00 -37.08 -32.54
C THR A 47 -5.63 -35.68 -32.60
N PRO A 48 -5.07 -34.67 -31.88
CA PRO A 48 -5.68 -33.34 -31.82
C PRO A 48 -5.73 -32.67 -33.19
N ILE A 49 -6.92 -32.21 -33.58
CA ILE A 49 -7.16 -31.44 -34.80
C ILE A 49 -6.90 -29.96 -34.51
N GLN A 50 -6.13 -29.28 -35.37
CA GLN A 50 -5.98 -27.83 -35.31
C GLN A 50 -7.33 -27.15 -35.54
N ALA A 51 -7.75 -26.29 -34.62
CA ALA A 51 -8.98 -25.51 -34.74
C ALA A 51 -8.81 -24.37 -35.76
N VAL A 52 -8.95 -24.69 -37.05
CA VAL A 52 -9.05 -23.69 -38.12
C VAL A 52 -10.42 -23.02 -38.04
N LEU A 53 -10.46 -21.77 -37.60
CA LEU A 53 -11.66 -20.94 -37.65
C LEU A 53 -11.89 -20.45 -39.08
N SER A 54 -12.85 -21.05 -39.78
CA SER A 54 -13.25 -20.65 -41.14
C SER A 54 -14.76 -20.47 -41.26
N CYS A 55 -15.24 -19.24 -41.14
CA CYS A 55 -16.58 -18.83 -41.58
C CYS A 55 -16.58 -17.35 -41.98
N GLN A 56 -16.21 -17.06 -43.22
CA GLN A 56 -16.47 -15.75 -43.83
C GLN A 56 -17.86 -15.73 -44.47
N GLN A 57 -18.72 -14.81 -44.03
CA GLN A 57 -19.78 -14.25 -44.86
C GLN A 57 -19.64 -12.72 -44.80
N GLN A 58 -19.47 -12.10 -45.97
CA GLN A 58 -19.20 -10.67 -46.08
C GLN A 58 -20.50 -9.87 -46.13
N VAL A 59 -20.73 -9.04 -45.11
CA VAL A 59 -21.47 -7.78 -45.22
C VAL A 59 -20.66 -6.73 -44.45
N GLY A 60 -20.45 -5.56 -45.05
CA GLY A 60 -19.46 -4.60 -44.58
C GLY A 60 -19.80 -3.92 -43.25
N SER A 61 -18.88 -4.01 -42.29
CA SER A 61 -18.69 -3.07 -41.18
C SER A 61 -17.22 -3.13 -40.75
N ASP A 62 -16.68 -2.04 -40.23
CA ASP A 62 -15.26 -1.91 -39.91
C ASP A 62 -14.79 -2.89 -38.80
N PRO A 63 -13.53 -3.35 -38.81
CA PRO A 63 -13.03 -4.29 -37.82
C PRO A 63 -13.02 -3.67 -36.42
N VAL A 64 -13.93 -4.13 -35.56
CA VAL A 64 -14.03 -3.70 -34.16
C VAL A 64 -12.76 -4.05 -33.39
N GLU A 65 -12.14 -3.05 -32.75
CA GLU A 65 -10.91 -3.15 -31.94
C GLU A 65 -11.08 -3.98 -30.65
N SER A 66 -11.38 -5.28 -30.77
CA SER A 66 -11.68 -6.17 -29.64
C SER A 66 -10.51 -7.06 -29.19
N GLU A 67 -9.42 -7.14 -29.96
CA GLU A 67 -8.23 -7.93 -29.61
C GLU A 67 -7.13 -7.16 -28.84
N LEU A 68 -7.20 -5.82 -28.80
CA LEU A 68 -6.29 -5.05 -27.95
C LEU A 68 -6.85 -4.94 -26.52
N GLY A 69 -6.14 -5.55 -25.57
CA GLY A 69 -6.32 -5.31 -24.14
C GLY A 69 -6.15 -3.83 -23.77
N SER A 70 -6.58 -3.48 -22.56
CA SER A 70 -6.63 -2.07 -22.13
C SER A 70 -5.24 -1.42 -22.16
N LEU A 71 -5.20 -0.08 -22.14
CA LEU A 71 -3.92 0.63 -22.05
C LEU A 71 -3.16 0.28 -20.75
N ALA A 72 -3.85 -0.11 -19.67
CA ALA A 72 -3.21 -0.64 -18.47
C ALA A 72 -2.55 -2.00 -18.75
N ASP A 73 -3.25 -2.92 -19.41
CA ASP A 73 -2.70 -4.24 -19.77
C ASP A 73 -1.48 -4.16 -20.69
N ARG A 74 -1.46 -3.16 -21.59
CA ARG A 74 -0.30 -2.88 -22.46
C ARG A 74 0.85 -2.13 -21.77
N LEU A 75 0.68 -1.68 -20.52
CA LEU A 75 1.71 -1.01 -19.73
C LEU A 75 2.13 -1.82 -18.49
N ARG A 76 1.32 -2.79 -18.04
CA ARG A 76 1.65 -3.75 -16.98
C ARG A 76 2.93 -4.49 -17.36
N LEU A 77 3.81 -4.70 -16.38
CA LEU A 77 5.04 -5.46 -16.55
C LEU A 77 4.80 -6.94 -16.20
N GLY A 78 3.69 -7.48 -16.69
CA GLY A 78 3.19 -8.79 -16.31
C GLY A 78 2.15 -9.38 -17.26
N GLY A 79 1.98 -10.71 -17.17
CA GLY A 79 1.18 -11.50 -18.08
C GLY A 79 1.02 -12.95 -17.59
N LEU A 80 0.18 -13.72 -18.29
CA LEU A 80 0.09 -15.17 -18.08
C LEU A 80 1.38 -15.87 -18.56
N THR A 81 1.72 -16.99 -17.92
CA THR A 81 2.76 -17.91 -18.39
C THR A 81 2.31 -18.70 -19.63
N GLU A 82 3.25 -19.36 -20.32
CA GLU A 82 2.99 -20.11 -21.56
C GLU A 82 1.94 -21.23 -21.44
N ASP A 83 1.69 -21.71 -20.22
CA ASP A 83 0.64 -22.69 -19.90
C ASP A 83 -0.75 -22.08 -19.72
N GLY A 84 -0.85 -20.76 -19.52
CA GLY A 84 -2.09 -20.04 -19.17
C GLY A 84 -2.59 -20.24 -17.73
N LEU A 85 -1.80 -20.86 -16.85
CA LEU A 85 -2.23 -21.30 -15.50
C LEU A 85 -1.59 -20.50 -14.35
N SER A 86 -0.52 -19.78 -14.64
CA SER A 86 0.14 -18.87 -13.69
C SER A 86 0.20 -17.46 -14.28
N TYR A 87 0.30 -16.45 -13.41
CA TYR A 87 0.49 -15.05 -13.79
C TYR A 87 1.74 -14.51 -13.12
N LYS A 88 2.52 -13.71 -13.85
CA LYS A 88 3.75 -13.07 -13.39
C LYS A 88 3.69 -11.58 -13.60
N GLU A 89 4.13 -10.79 -12.62
CA GLU A 89 4.26 -9.34 -12.79
C GLU A 89 5.49 -8.78 -12.04
N LYS A 90 6.11 -7.75 -12.62
CA LYS A 90 7.31 -7.08 -12.09
C LYS A 90 6.97 -5.73 -11.48
N PHE A 91 7.40 -5.54 -10.23
CA PHE A 91 7.19 -4.31 -9.47
C PHE A 91 8.52 -3.67 -9.11
N ILE A 92 8.62 -2.37 -9.36
CA ILE A 92 9.62 -1.50 -8.72
C ILE A 92 9.03 -1.07 -7.38
N ILE A 93 9.77 -1.25 -6.28
CA ILE A 93 9.35 -0.80 -4.95
C ILE A 93 9.37 0.74 -4.90
N ARG A 94 8.22 1.36 -4.65
CA ARG A 94 8.04 2.83 -4.62
C ARG A 94 8.50 3.41 -3.28
N CYS A 95 8.79 4.72 -3.24
CA CYS A 95 9.37 5.37 -2.05
C CYS A 95 8.44 5.42 -0.81
N TYR A 96 7.13 5.25 -0.99
CA TYR A 96 6.14 5.17 0.10
C TYR A 96 5.77 3.73 0.47
N GLU A 97 6.41 2.73 -0.16
CA GLU A 97 6.18 1.30 0.08
C GLU A 97 7.22 0.70 1.05
N VAL A 98 8.23 1.49 1.43
CA VAL A 98 9.27 1.13 2.40
C VAL A 98 9.01 1.75 3.75
N GLY A 99 9.32 1.02 4.82
CA GLY A 99 9.17 1.49 6.20
C GLY A 99 10.41 2.19 6.75
N ILE A 100 10.46 2.34 8.07
CA ILE A 100 11.59 2.91 8.83
C ILE A 100 12.94 2.27 8.46
N ASN A 101 12.97 0.95 8.20
CA ASN A 101 14.18 0.19 7.87
C ASN A 101 14.62 0.33 6.39
N LYS A 102 13.96 1.19 5.59
CA LYS A 102 14.22 1.45 4.16
C LYS A 102 13.94 0.27 3.22
N THR A 103 13.47 -0.85 3.78
CA THR A 103 12.96 -2.04 3.12
C THR A 103 11.43 -2.04 3.05
N ALA A 104 10.86 -2.78 2.09
CA ALA A 104 9.42 -2.89 1.90
C ALA A 104 8.72 -3.47 3.13
N THR A 105 7.59 -2.89 3.53
CA THR A 105 6.84 -3.41 4.69
C THR A 105 6.14 -4.73 4.36
N ILE A 106 5.80 -5.54 5.38
CA ILE A 106 4.95 -6.73 5.18
C ILE A 106 3.56 -6.36 4.61
N GLU A 107 3.07 -5.15 4.89
CA GLU A 107 1.84 -4.62 4.28
C GLU A 107 2.02 -4.36 2.78
N THR A 108 3.15 -3.79 2.35
CA THR A 108 3.51 -3.67 0.93
C THR A 108 3.55 -5.05 0.26
N ILE A 109 4.23 -6.02 0.86
CA ILE A 109 4.29 -7.39 0.32
C ILE A 109 2.88 -7.98 0.19
N ALA A 110 2.04 -7.89 1.23
CA ALA A 110 0.67 -8.40 1.19
C ALA A 110 -0.23 -7.68 0.15
N ASN A 111 -0.09 -6.36 -0.01
CA ASN A 111 -0.78 -5.58 -1.04
C ASN A 111 -0.37 -6.00 -2.47
N LEU A 112 0.92 -6.24 -2.71
CA LEU A 112 1.42 -6.74 -3.99
C LEU A 112 0.96 -8.17 -4.28
N LEU A 113 0.87 -9.03 -3.26
CA LEU A 113 0.30 -10.39 -3.41
C LEU A 113 -1.19 -10.34 -3.81
N GLN A 114 -1.97 -9.42 -3.22
CA GLN A 114 -3.36 -9.18 -3.62
C GLN A 114 -3.46 -8.65 -5.06
N GLU A 115 -2.66 -7.65 -5.42
CA GLU A 115 -2.62 -7.07 -6.78
C GLU A 115 -2.40 -8.15 -7.84
N VAL A 116 -1.35 -8.95 -7.70
CA VAL A 116 -1.00 -10.03 -8.63
C VAL A 116 -2.08 -11.11 -8.66
N GLY A 117 -2.74 -11.37 -7.53
CA GLY A 117 -3.90 -12.25 -7.45
C GLY A 117 -5.11 -11.75 -8.25
N GLY A 118 -5.39 -10.44 -8.18
CA GLY A 118 -6.42 -9.77 -8.96
C GLY A 118 -6.08 -9.68 -10.45
N ASN A 119 -4.84 -9.35 -10.79
CA ASN A 119 -4.35 -9.24 -12.16
C ASN A 119 -4.33 -10.62 -12.86
N HIS A 120 -4.04 -11.70 -12.14
CA HIS A 120 -4.28 -13.06 -12.62
C HIS A 120 -5.76 -13.29 -12.93
N ALA A 121 -6.66 -13.00 -11.98
CA ALA A 121 -8.10 -13.22 -12.16
C ALA A 121 -8.68 -12.42 -13.34
N GLN A 122 -8.23 -11.18 -13.53
CA GLN A 122 -8.59 -10.34 -14.68
C GLN A 122 -8.09 -10.95 -16.01
N SER A 123 -6.86 -11.47 -16.02
CA SER A 123 -6.23 -12.06 -17.22
C SER A 123 -6.91 -13.35 -17.69
N VAL A 124 -7.51 -14.13 -16.79
CA VAL A 124 -8.31 -15.32 -17.13
C VAL A 124 -9.80 -15.02 -17.37
N GLY A 125 -10.19 -13.73 -17.42
CA GLY A 125 -11.54 -13.29 -17.77
C GLY A 125 -12.55 -13.25 -16.61
N PHE A 126 -12.12 -13.50 -15.37
CA PHE A 126 -12.91 -13.19 -14.17
C PHE A 126 -12.78 -11.70 -13.82
N SER A 127 -13.49 -11.23 -12.79
CA SER A 127 -13.33 -9.85 -12.26
C SER A 127 -13.70 -8.70 -13.22
N ARG A 128 -14.88 -8.77 -13.86
CA ARG A 128 -15.45 -7.57 -14.55
C ARG A 128 -16.01 -6.51 -13.59
N ASP A 129 -16.05 -6.81 -12.30
CA ASP A 129 -16.66 -6.02 -11.22
C ASP A 129 -15.67 -5.65 -10.10
N GLY A 130 -14.55 -6.35 -10.01
CA GLY A 130 -13.50 -6.21 -8.98
C GLY A 130 -13.36 -7.40 -8.02
N PHE A 131 -14.23 -8.41 -8.08
CA PHE A 131 -14.32 -9.46 -7.05
C PHE A 131 -13.65 -10.81 -7.39
N ALA A 132 -12.93 -10.90 -8.52
CA ALA A 132 -12.42 -12.18 -9.06
C ALA A 132 -13.52 -13.24 -9.26
N THR A 133 -14.76 -12.80 -9.46
CA THR A 133 -15.95 -13.64 -9.61
C THR A 133 -16.13 -14.11 -11.05
N SER A 134 -16.63 -15.34 -11.18
CA SER A 134 -17.04 -15.94 -12.45
C SER A 134 -18.44 -15.49 -12.89
N PRO A 135 -18.92 -15.85 -14.10
CA PRO A 135 -20.31 -15.64 -14.50
C PRO A 135 -21.31 -16.29 -13.53
N THR A 136 -21.11 -17.55 -13.17
CA THR A 136 -22.03 -18.27 -12.28
C THR A 136 -22.01 -17.75 -10.85
N MET A 137 -20.83 -17.35 -10.33
CA MET A 137 -20.74 -16.73 -8.99
C MET A 137 -21.58 -15.45 -8.89
N ARG A 138 -21.50 -14.56 -9.89
CA ARG A 138 -22.26 -13.30 -9.90
C ARG A 138 -23.77 -13.52 -9.97
N LYS A 139 -24.21 -14.50 -10.77
CA LYS A 139 -25.63 -14.90 -10.87
C LYS A 139 -26.21 -15.41 -9.54
N LEU A 140 -25.35 -15.93 -8.65
CA LEU A 140 -25.73 -16.52 -7.36
C LEU A 140 -25.37 -15.62 -6.15
N HIS A 141 -24.94 -14.37 -6.40
CA HIS A 141 -24.45 -13.45 -5.37
C HIS A 141 -23.37 -14.10 -4.47
N LEU A 142 -22.37 -14.72 -5.09
CA LEU A 142 -21.27 -15.41 -4.43
C LEU A 142 -19.97 -14.62 -4.59
N ILE A 143 -19.24 -14.47 -3.49
CA ILE A 143 -17.93 -13.81 -3.43
C ILE A 143 -16.88 -14.75 -2.82
N TRP A 144 -15.61 -14.50 -3.15
CA TRP A 144 -14.47 -15.13 -2.47
C TRP A 144 -14.06 -14.28 -1.26
N VAL A 145 -13.89 -14.91 -0.10
CA VAL A 145 -13.30 -14.28 1.09
C VAL A 145 -12.06 -15.06 1.53
N THR A 146 -10.99 -14.34 1.90
CA THR A 146 -9.78 -14.97 2.44
C THR A 146 -10.10 -15.54 3.83
N ALA A 147 -9.88 -16.84 4.01
CA ALA A 147 -10.03 -17.52 5.31
C ALA A 147 -8.69 -17.67 6.04
N ARG A 148 -7.59 -17.84 5.29
CA ARG A 148 -6.24 -17.98 5.85
C ARG A 148 -5.20 -17.42 4.90
N MET A 149 -4.15 -16.80 5.43
CA MET A 149 -2.97 -16.39 4.68
C MET A 149 -1.70 -16.72 5.45
N HIS A 150 -0.66 -17.14 4.75
CA HIS A 150 0.66 -17.43 5.29
C HIS A 150 1.71 -16.84 4.34
N ILE A 151 2.66 -16.08 4.88
CA ILE A 151 3.71 -15.39 4.13
C ILE A 151 5.03 -15.69 4.84
N GLU A 152 6.02 -16.17 4.08
CA GLU A 152 7.42 -16.24 4.49
C GLU A 152 8.23 -15.26 3.64
N VAL A 153 8.99 -14.38 4.30
CA VAL A 153 9.92 -13.44 3.65
C VAL A 153 11.33 -13.78 4.13
N TYR A 154 12.20 -14.13 3.18
CA TYR A 154 13.59 -14.50 3.43
C TYR A 154 14.53 -13.29 3.28
N LYS A 155 14.11 -12.27 2.52
CA LYS A 155 14.82 -11.01 2.32
C LYS A 155 13.81 -9.93 1.89
N TYR A 156 13.70 -8.84 2.64
CA TYR A 156 12.87 -7.72 2.19
C TYR A 156 13.57 -6.90 1.10
N PRO A 157 12.89 -6.52 0.00
CA PRO A 157 13.46 -5.66 -1.04
C PRO A 157 13.54 -4.20 -0.57
N ALA A 158 14.58 -3.48 -0.99
CA ALA A 158 14.80 -2.07 -0.67
C ALA A 158 14.05 -1.13 -1.64
N TRP A 159 14.06 0.18 -1.35
CA TRP A 159 13.52 1.18 -2.27
C TRP A 159 14.24 1.16 -3.62
N SER A 160 13.45 1.14 -4.71
CA SER A 160 13.89 1.00 -6.11
C SER A 160 14.43 -0.37 -6.53
N ASP A 161 14.44 -1.38 -5.64
CA ASP A 161 14.61 -2.77 -6.07
C ASP A 161 13.44 -3.22 -6.96
N VAL A 162 13.69 -4.28 -7.74
CA VAL A 162 12.72 -4.85 -8.68
C VAL A 162 12.45 -6.29 -8.30
N ILE A 163 11.18 -6.62 -8.05
CA ILE A 163 10.73 -7.97 -7.73
C ILE A 163 9.80 -8.51 -8.81
N GLU A 164 9.93 -9.80 -9.14
CA GLU A 164 8.96 -10.58 -9.93
C GLU A 164 8.13 -11.41 -8.96
N ILE A 165 6.80 -11.27 -9.02
CA ILE A 165 5.87 -12.09 -8.26
C ILE A 165 5.12 -12.99 -9.22
N GLU A 166 5.18 -14.30 -8.97
CA GLU A 166 4.41 -15.33 -9.67
C GLU A 166 3.25 -15.80 -8.78
N THR A 167 2.05 -15.99 -9.34
CA THR A 167 0.89 -16.59 -8.64
C THR A 167 0.18 -17.62 -9.51
N TRP A 168 -0.44 -18.61 -8.88
CA TRP A 168 -1.34 -19.57 -9.52
C TRP A 168 -2.45 -20.03 -8.55
N CYS A 169 -3.45 -20.71 -9.09
CA CYS A 169 -4.68 -21.12 -8.39
C CYS A 169 -4.78 -22.65 -8.33
N GLN A 170 -5.33 -23.21 -7.24
CA GLN A 170 -5.61 -24.66 -7.10
C GLN A 170 -6.89 -24.95 -6.30
N ASN A 171 -7.47 -26.12 -6.52
CA ASN A 171 -8.58 -26.61 -5.71
C ASN A 171 -8.11 -26.94 -4.27
N GLU A 172 -8.85 -26.56 -3.23
CA GLU A 172 -8.52 -26.97 -1.86
C GLU A 172 -9.72 -27.57 -1.11
N GLY A 173 -9.98 -28.84 -1.41
CA GLY A 173 -11.00 -29.66 -0.76
C GLY A 173 -12.38 -29.51 -1.42
N ARG A 174 -13.40 -29.12 -0.62
CA ARG A 174 -14.81 -29.05 -1.06
C ARG A 174 -15.45 -27.65 -0.99
N ILE A 175 -14.79 -26.69 -0.34
CA ILE A 175 -15.39 -25.40 0.05
C ILE A 175 -14.48 -24.18 -0.22
N GLY A 176 -13.33 -24.40 -0.86
CA GLY A 176 -12.35 -23.35 -1.05
C GLY A 176 -11.32 -23.65 -2.12
N THR A 177 -10.54 -22.63 -2.43
CA THR A 177 -9.40 -22.66 -3.34
C THR A 177 -8.15 -22.17 -2.63
N ARG A 178 -7.01 -22.74 -3.00
CA ARG A 178 -5.69 -22.25 -2.65
C ARG A 178 -5.21 -21.27 -3.72
N ARG A 179 -4.62 -20.16 -3.29
CA ARG A 179 -3.75 -19.33 -4.13
C ARG A 179 -2.35 -19.30 -3.52
N ASP A 180 -1.37 -19.64 -4.34
CA ASP A 180 0.05 -19.67 -4.00
C ASP A 180 0.79 -18.53 -4.70
N TRP A 181 1.94 -18.15 -4.15
CA TRP A 181 2.87 -17.20 -4.76
C TRP A 181 4.34 -17.52 -4.49
N ILE A 182 5.22 -17.13 -5.43
CA ILE A 182 6.67 -17.05 -5.26
C ILE A 182 7.10 -15.62 -5.58
N LEU A 183 7.95 -15.03 -4.72
CA LEU A 183 8.54 -13.71 -4.92
C LEU A 183 10.04 -13.89 -5.23
N LYS A 184 10.52 -13.22 -6.27
CA LYS A 184 11.93 -13.21 -6.66
C LYS A 184 12.48 -11.81 -6.80
N ASP A 185 13.73 -11.61 -6.41
CA ASP A 185 14.50 -10.45 -6.81
C ASP A 185 14.93 -10.61 -8.28
N VAL A 186 14.75 -9.57 -9.11
CA VAL A 186 14.98 -9.65 -10.57
C VAL A 186 16.44 -9.38 -10.95
N ALA A 187 17.26 -8.82 -10.04
CA ALA A 187 18.68 -8.58 -10.29
C ALA A 187 19.55 -9.83 -10.07
N THR A 188 19.15 -10.67 -9.12
CA THR A 188 19.82 -11.91 -8.70
C THR A 188 19.12 -13.18 -9.20
N GLY A 189 17.78 -13.14 -9.35
CA GLY A 189 16.95 -14.31 -9.62
C GLY A 189 16.60 -15.14 -8.37
N GLU A 190 17.08 -14.73 -7.18
CA GLU A 190 16.86 -15.43 -5.92
C GLU A 190 15.40 -15.38 -5.48
N VAL A 191 14.91 -16.45 -4.84
CA VAL A 191 13.60 -16.46 -4.19
C VAL A 191 13.72 -15.74 -2.86
N ILE A 192 13.14 -14.54 -2.77
CA ILE A 192 13.18 -13.68 -1.58
C ILE A 192 11.98 -13.88 -0.65
N GLY A 193 10.97 -14.62 -1.09
CA GLY A 193 9.83 -14.99 -0.26
C GLY A 193 8.84 -15.93 -0.96
N ARG A 194 7.90 -16.47 -0.20
CA ARG A 194 6.82 -17.33 -0.67
C ARG A 194 5.54 -17.01 0.11
N ALA A 195 4.39 -17.24 -0.51
CA ALA A 195 3.11 -17.11 0.19
C ALA A 195 2.10 -18.15 -0.25
N THR A 196 1.14 -18.45 0.63
CA THR A 196 -0.02 -19.27 0.31
C THR A 196 -1.25 -18.76 1.06
N SER A 197 -2.43 -18.95 0.48
CA SER A 197 -3.69 -18.48 1.04
C SER A 197 -4.85 -19.42 0.72
N LYS A 198 -5.78 -19.52 1.65
CA LYS A 198 -7.04 -20.25 1.50
C LYS A 198 -8.17 -19.26 1.35
N TRP A 199 -8.93 -19.40 0.28
CA TRP A 199 -10.14 -18.63 0.01
C TRP A 199 -11.35 -19.55 0.11
N VAL A 200 -12.44 -19.06 0.70
CA VAL A 200 -13.71 -19.78 0.82
C VAL A 200 -14.83 -18.96 0.20
N MET A 201 -15.84 -19.66 -0.30
CA MET A 201 -16.97 -19.03 -0.97
C MET A 201 -18.02 -18.58 0.06
N MET A 202 -18.55 -17.36 -0.08
CA MET A 202 -19.61 -16.81 0.76
C MET A 202 -20.71 -16.22 -0.12
N ASN A 203 -21.98 -16.40 0.25
CA ASN A 203 -23.07 -15.62 -0.35
C ASN A 203 -23.14 -14.22 0.29
N GLU A 204 -23.20 -13.21 -0.57
CA GLU A 204 -23.10 -11.80 -0.22
C GLU A 204 -24.27 -11.33 0.67
N ASP A 205 -25.50 -11.74 0.36
CA ASP A 205 -26.71 -11.30 1.06
C ASP A 205 -26.85 -11.93 2.46
N THR A 206 -26.64 -13.24 2.55
CA THR A 206 -26.83 -14.00 3.81
C THR A 206 -25.59 -14.01 4.71
N ARG A 207 -24.43 -13.57 4.20
CA ARG A 207 -23.11 -13.65 4.85
C ARG A 207 -22.74 -15.07 5.32
N ARG A 208 -23.25 -16.10 4.63
CA ARG A 208 -23.00 -17.53 4.95
C ARG A 208 -22.02 -18.15 3.97
N LEU A 209 -21.14 -19.00 4.50
CA LEU A 209 -20.26 -19.82 3.68
C LEU A 209 -21.06 -20.80 2.82
N GLN A 210 -20.62 -20.98 1.58
CA GLN A 210 -21.20 -21.88 0.60
C GLN A 210 -20.18 -22.94 0.17
N LYS A 211 -20.69 -24.07 -0.34
CA LYS A 211 -19.84 -25.04 -1.06
C LYS A 211 -19.57 -24.48 -2.45
N VAL A 212 -18.39 -24.75 -2.99
CA VAL A 212 -18.12 -24.49 -4.42
C VAL A 212 -19.01 -25.48 -5.21
N SER A 213 -19.97 -24.97 -5.99
CA SER A 213 -20.78 -25.81 -6.89
C SER A 213 -19.90 -26.41 -7.98
N ASP A 214 -20.36 -27.48 -8.61
CA ASP A 214 -19.58 -28.11 -9.69
C ASP A 214 -19.51 -27.19 -10.92
N ASP A 215 -20.57 -26.42 -11.24
CA ASP A 215 -20.55 -25.36 -12.26
C ASP A 215 -19.39 -24.36 -12.06
N VAL A 216 -19.19 -23.87 -10.83
CA VAL A 216 -18.11 -22.90 -10.53
C VAL A 216 -16.73 -23.58 -10.53
N LYS A 217 -16.66 -24.89 -10.24
CA LYS A 217 -15.41 -25.66 -10.44
C LYS A 217 -15.09 -25.81 -11.92
N GLU A 218 -16.08 -26.07 -12.77
CA GLU A 218 -15.87 -26.20 -14.21
C GLU A 218 -15.43 -24.87 -14.84
N GLU A 219 -15.98 -23.74 -14.39
CA GLU A 219 -15.49 -22.41 -14.77
C GLU A 219 -14.03 -22.15 -14.28
N TYR A 220 -13.70 -22.54 -13.04
CA TYR A 220 -12.46 -22.13 -12.36
C TYR A 220 -11.26 -23.06 -12.55
N LEU A 221 -11.47 -24.39 -12.54
CA LEU A 221 -10.39 -25.39 -12.53
C LEU A 221 -9.67 -25.53 -13.87
N VAL A 222 -10.22 -24.96 -14.95
CA VAL A 222 -9.52 -24.83 -16.25
C VAL A 222 -8.24 -23.99 -16.11
N PHE A 223 -8.23 -23.04 -15.17
CA PHE A 223 -7.08 -22.16 -14.87
C PHE A 223 -6.24 -22.64 -13.66
N CYS A 224 -6.36 -23.92 -13.31
CA CYS A 224 -5.58 -24.55 -12.23
C CYS A 224 -4.64 -25.62 -12.81
N PRO A 225 -3.37 -25.71 -12.35
CA PRO A 225 -2.52 -26.86 -12.64
C PRO A 225 -3.19 -28.19 -12.27
N ARG A 226 -3.14 -29.16 -13.20
CA ARG A 226 -3.68 -30.51 -12.99
C ARG A 226 -2.90 -31.30 -11.93
N GLU A 227 -1.60 -31.04 -11.83
CA GLU A 227 -0.71 -31.56 -10.80
C GLU A 227 -0.51 -30.50 -9.70
N PRO A 228 -0.65 -30.83 -8.40
CA PRO A 228 -0.51 -29.86 -7.31
C PRO A 228 0.89 -29.26 -7.14
N ARG A 229 1.16 -28.17 -7.86
CA ARG A 229 2.29 -27.26 -7.65
C ARG A 229 2.09 -26.44 -6.37
N LEU A 230 2.74 -26.77 -5.26
CA LEU A 230 2.63 -25.98 -4.02
C LEU A 230 3.78 -24.95 -3.92
N ALA A 231 3.53 -23.76 -3.37
CA ALA A 231 4.62 -22.85 -2.98
C ALA A 231 5.42 -23.39 -1.78
N PHE A 232 4.77 -24.16 -0.92
CA PHE A 232 5.37 -24.89 0.19
C PHE A 232 5.17 -26.40 -0.02
N PRO A 233 6.02 -27.06 -0.84
CA PRO A 233 5.96 -28.50 -1.09
C PRO A 233 6.45 -29.36 0.10
N GLU A 234 7.05 -28.75 1.11
CA GLU A 234 7.65 -29.44 2.25
C GLU A 234 6.54 -30.00 3.18
N GLU A 235 6.51 -31.31 3.44
CA GLU A 235 5.37 -32.00 4.09
C GLU A 235 4.95 -31.39 5.44
N ASN A 236 5.91 -30.91 6.23
CA ASN A 236 5.70 -30.34 7.57
C ASN A 236 5.81 -28.79 7.61
N ASN A 237 5.56 -28.12 6.47
CA ASN A 237 5.64 -26.65 6.38
C ASN A 237 4.72 -25.93 7.40
N LYS A 238 5.12 -24.72 7.80
CA LYS A 238 4.42 -23.93 8.83
C LYS A 238 3.02 -23.47 8.37
N SER A 239 2.75 -23.38 7.07
CA SER A 239 1.53 -22.77 6.51
C SER A 239 0.20 -23.41 6.94
N LEU A 240 0.21 -24.70 7.29
CA LEU A 240 -1.00 -25.45 7.71
C LEU A 240 -1.09 -25.66 9.23
N LYS A 241 -0.10 -25.25 10.03
CA LYS A 241 -0.13 -25.42 11.49
C LYS A 241 -1.27 -24.61 12.11
N LYS A 242 -2.10 -25.24 12.93
CA LYS A 242 -3.21 -24.57 13.63
C LYS A 242 -2.64 -23.52 14.58
N ILE A 243 -3.09 -22.27 14.46
CA ILE A 243 -2.66 -21.19 15.36
C ILE A 243 -3.25 -21.45 16.75
N SER A 244 -2.38 -21.46 17.77
CA SER A 244 -2.79 -21.64 19.16
C SER A 244 -3.59 -20.45 19.68
N LYS A 245 -4.47 -20.69 20.65
CA LYS A 245 -5.35 -19.65 21.21
C LYS A 245 -4.56 -18.84 22.24
N LEU A 246 -4.33 -17.55 21.95
CA LEU A 246 -3.83 -16.60 22.94
C LEU A 246 -4.84 -16.46 24.11
N GLU A 247 -4.34 -16.54 25.35
CA GLU A 247 -5.14 -16.49 26.57
C GLU A 247 -4.99 -15.13 27.30
N ASP A 248 -6.02 -14.69 28.04
CA ASP A 248 -5.90 -13.54 28.94
C ASP A 248 -5.25 -14.05 30.27
N PRO A 249 -4.29 -13.34 30.91
CA PRO A 249 -3.79 -12.00 30.58
C PRO A 249 -2.70 -12.03 29.50
N VAL A 250 -2.81 -11.09 28.56
CA VAL A 250 -1.86 -10.92 27.46
C VAL A 250 -0.74 -9.93 27.86
N GLN A 251 0.50 -10.23 27.47
CA GLN A 251 1.68 -9.41 27.80
C GLN A 251 1.67 -8.01 27.16
N TYR A 252 1.34 -7.92 25.86
CA TYR A 252 1.32 -6.65 25.12
C TYR A 252 -0.06 -6.38 24.50
N SER A 253 -0.48 -5.11 24.46
CA SER A 253 -1.77 -4.73 23.89
C SER A 253 -1.82 -3.30 23.33
N ARG A 254 -2.63 -3.13 22.29
CA ARG A 254 -3.01 -1.85 21.70
C ARG A 254 -4.53 -1.80 21.57
N LEU A 255 -5.17 -1.11 22.52
CA LEU A 255 -6.63 -1.03 22.62
C LEU A 255 -7.20 0.11 21.79
N GLY A 256 -8.42 -0.06 21.28
CA GLY A 256 -9.18 1.03 20.66
C GLY A 256 -8.75 1.43 19.24
N LEU A 257 -8.17 0.51 18.46
CA LEU A 257 -7.93 0.72 17.03
C LEU A 257 -9.28 0.89 16.31
N MET A 258 -9.37 1.87 15.41
CA MET A 258 -10.53 2.10 14.55
C MET A 258 -10.12 2.09 13.07
N PRO A 259 -11.03 1.66 12.17
CA PRO A 259 -10.93 1.95 10.75
C PRO A 259 -10.78 3.46 10.47
N ARG A 260 -9.86 3.77 9.58
CA ARG A 260 -9.76 5.02 8.82
C ARG A 260 -10.34 4.81 7.43
N ARG A 261 -10.53 5.87 6.66
CA ARG A 261 -11.05 5.81 5.28
C ARG A 261 -10.11 5.05 4.33
N ALA A 262 -8.80 5.23 4.50
CA ALA A 262 -7.77 4.52 3.73
C ALA A 262 -7.67 3.01 4.07
N ASP A 263 -8.26 2.58 5.19
CA ASP A 263 -8.29 1.16 5.57
C ASP A 263 -9.39 0.38 4.83
N LEU A 264 -10.31 1.09 4.18
CA LEU A 264 -11.53 0.55 3.57
C LEU A 264 -11.35 0.37 2.06
N ASP A 265 -11.64 -0.85 1.60
CA ASP A 265 -11.55 -1.24 0.20
C ASP A 265 -12.70 -0.67 -0.66
N MET A 266 -12.70 -1.03 -1.96
CA MET A 266 -13.76 -0.69 -2.89
C MET A 266 -15.13 -1.35 -2.59
N ASN A 267 -15.22 -2.15 -1.54
CA ASN A 267 -16.39 -2.88 -1.08
C ASN A 267 -16.93 -2.33 0.26
N GLN A 268 -16.33 -1.25 0.78
CA GLN A 268 -16.58 -0.63 2.09
C GLN A 268 -16.19 -1.50 3.31
N HIS A 269 -15.42 -2.58 3.09
CA HIS A 269 -14.89 -3.43 4.14
C HIS A 269 -13.45 -3.05 4.49
N VAL A 270 -13.03 -3.35 5.72
CA VAL A 270 -11.62 -3.21 6.11
C VAL A 270 -10.79 -4.21 5.27
N ASN A 271 -9.82 -3.72 4.50
CA ASN A 271 -8.96 -4.55 3.65
C ASN A 271 -8.22 -5.61 4.51
N ASN A 272 -8.09 -6.83 3.98
CA ASN A 272 -7.36 -7.94 4.60
C ASN A 272 -5.90 -7.59 4.99
N VAL A 273 -5.24 -6.64 4.32
CA VAL A 273 -3.90 -6.14 4.71
C VAL A 273 -3.95 -5.26 5.96
N THR A 274 -5.01 -4.47 6.17
CA THR A 274 -5.13 -3.59 7.35
C THR A 274 -5.05 -4.38 8.66
N TYR A 275 -5.56 -5.61 8.69
CA TYR A 275 -5.45 -6.49 9.87
C TYR A 275 -4.01 -6.92 10.15
N ILE A 276 -3.13 -7.02 9.15
CA ILE A 276 -1.70 -7.29 9.34
C ILE A 276 -1.05 -6.14 10.11
N GLY A 277 -1.29 -4.90 9.69
CA GLY A 277 -0.84 -3.71 10.40
C GLY A 277 -1.39 -3.61 11.83
N TRP A 278 -2.69 -3.87 12.01
CA TRP A 278 -3.31 -3.89 13.34
C TRP A 278 -2.78 -5.00 14.24
N VAL A 279 -2.40 -6.17 13.71
CA VAL A 279 -1.72 -7.22 14.49
C VAL A 279 -0.40 -6.68 15.05
N LEU A 280 0.41 -6.04 14.20
CA LEU A 280 1.73 -5.53 14.57
C LEU A 280 1.71 -4.26 15.43
N GLU A 281 0.57 -3.55 15.50
CA GLU A 281 0.38 -2.40 16.41
C GLU A 281 0.52 -2.74 17.90
N SER A 282 0.45 -4.01 18.31
CA SER A 282 0.69 -4.44 19.70
C SER A 282 2.04 -5.11 19.95
N MET A 283 2.95 -5.16 18.96
CA MET A 283 4.32 -5.64 19.16
C MET A 283 5.13 -4.70 20.08
N PRO A 284 6.02 -5.23 20.95
CA PRO A 284 7.04 -4.44 21.63
C PRO A 284 7.95 -3.74 20.62
N GLU A 285 8.47 -2.57 20.98
CA GLU A 285 9.28 -1.74 20.08
C GLU A 285 10.68 -2.30 19.91
N GLU A 286 11.23 -2.83 21.00
CA GLU A 286 12.54 -3.45 21.09
C GLU A 286 12.73 -4.57 20.06
N ILE A 287 11.68 -5.34 19.77
CA ILE A 287 11.72 -6.42 18.75
C ILE A 287 11.62 -5.84 17.34
N ILE A 288 10.79 -4.82 17.11
CA ILE A 288 10.62 -4.17 15.80
C ILE A 288 11.91 -3.45 15.36
N ASP A 289 12.65 -2.88 16.31
CA ASP A 289 13.91 -2.17 16.04
C ASP A 289 15.12 -3.11 15.87
N THR A 290 15.01 -4.39 16.26
CA THR A 290 16.14 -5.34 16.25
C THR A 290 15.96 -6.57 15.35
N HIS A 291 14.72 -6.92 14.97
CA HIS A 291 14.41 -8.13 14.18
C HIS A 291 13.54 -7.79 12.95
N GLU A 292 13.74 -8.52 11.85
CA GLU A 292 12.83 -8.49 10.69
C GLU A 292 11.78 -9.63 10.75
N LEU A 293 10.58 -9.37 10.24
CA LEU A 293 9.45 -10.32 10.29
C LEU A 293 9.59 -11.43 9.23
N GLN A 294 10.29 -12.51 9.56
CA GLN A 294 10.50 -13.65 8.65
C GLN A 294 9.20 -14.36 8.23
N THR A 295 8.20 -14.47 9.11
CA THR A 295 6.99 -15.26 8.85
C THR A 295 5.76 -14.69 9.54
N ILE A 296 4.61 -14.66 8.85
CA ILE A 296 3.31 -14.36 9.45
C ILE A 296 2.23 -15.35 8.95
N THR A 297 1.36 -15.76 9.86
CA THR A 297 0.21 -16.65 9.57
C THR A 297 -1.05 -16.05 10.19
N LEU A 298 -2.12 -15.88 9.38
CA LEU A 298 -3.37 -15.26 9.80
C LEU A 298 -4.56 -16.18 9.49
N ASP A 299 -5.40 -16.48 10.48
CA ASP A 299 -6.74 -17.07 10.32
C ASP A 299 -7.80 -15.97 10.38
N TYR A 300 -8.39 -15.61 9.25
CA TYR A 300 -9.45 -14.61 9.16
C TYR A 300 -10.81 -15.24 9.56
N ARG A 301 -11.44 -14.70 10.62
CA ARG A 301 -12.67 -15.29 11.20
C ARG A 301 -13.91 -14.39 11.12
N ARG A 302 -13.74 -13.09 10.93
CA ARG A 302 -14.82 -12.09 10.87
C ARG A 302 -14.30 -10.78 10.29
N GLU A 303 -15.09 -10.16 9.42
CA GLU A 303 -14.84 -8.79 8.92
C GLU A 303 -15.19 -7.74 9.98
N CYS A 304 -14.47 -6.61 9.94
CA CYS A 304 -14.81 -5.40 10.68
C CYS A 304 -15.43 -4.35 9.76
N GLN A 305 -16.43 -3.62 10.27
CA GLN A 305 -17.09 -2.50 9.59
C GLN A 305 -16.50 -1.16 10.07
N ARG A 306 -16.76 -0.07 9.34
CA ARG A 306 -16.18 1.27 9.59
C ARG A 306 -16.27 1.77 11.05
N ASP A 307 -17.35 1.44 11.76
CA ASP A 307 -17.61 1.87 13.15
C ASP A 307 -17.31 0.77 14.20
N ASP A 308 -16.61 -0.30 13.80
CA ASP A 308 -16.02 -1.23 14.74
C ASP A 308 -14.77 -0.66 15.42
N VAL A 309 -14.49 -1.19 16.61
CA VAL A 309 -13.34 -0.84 17.43
C VAL A 309 -12.66 -2.15 17.79
N VAL A 310 -11.35 -2.22 17.56
CA VAL A 310 -10.56 -3.44 17.67
C VAL A 310 -9.48 -3.26 18.73
N ASP A 311 -9.32 -4.27 19.58
CA ASP A 311 -8.16 -4.41 20.45
C ASP A 311 -7.18 -5.38 19.78
N SER A 312 -5.91 -4.96 19.65
CA SER A 312 -4.79 -5.82 19.24
C SER A 312 -4.03 -6.30 20.46
N LEU A 313 -3.67 -7.57 20.46
CA LEU A 313 -3.13 -8.31 21.60
C LEU A 313 -2.01 -9.24 21.13
N THR A 314 -0.87 -9.22 21.83
CA THR A 314 0.31 -10.02 21.49
C THR A 314 0.94 -10.64 22.74
N GLY A 315 1.23 -11.95 22.69
CA GLY A 315 2.03 -12.66 23.69
C GLY A 315 3.00 -13.64 23.01
N PRO A 316 4.04 -14.11 23.72
CA PRO A 316 4.99 -15.09 23.16
C PRO A 316 4.29 -16.42 22.88
N GLU A 317 4.70 -17.10 21.81
CA GLU A 317 4.28 -18.49 21.55
C GLU A 317 5.20 -19.43 22.34
N LEU A 318 4.65 -20.09 23.36
CA LEU A 318 5.37 -21.11 24.12
C LEU A 318 5.50 -22.39 23.27
N ALA A 319 6.73 -22.84 23.02
CA ALA A 319 6.98 -24.04 22.22
C ALA A 319 6.34 -25.30 22.85
N GLU A 320 5.43 -25.93 22.10
CA GLU A 320 4.84 -27.23 22.46
C GLU A 320 5.95 -28.27 22.65
N GLY A 321 6.08 -28.79 23.88
CA GLY A 321 7.19 -29.65 24.31
C GLY A 321 7.88 -29.20 25.60
N SER A 322 7.65 -27.96 26.05
CA SER A 322 8.20 -27.42 27.31
C SER A 322 7.49 -27.95 28.57
N GLU A 323 7.19 -29.26 28.65
CA GLU A 323 6.83 -29.89 29.91
C GLU A 323 8.07 -29.95 30.82
N ILE A 324 7.98 -29.36 32.01
CA ILE A 324 9.03 -29.48 33.03
C ILE A 324 8.91 -30.86 33.69
N HIS A 325 9.35 -31.88 32.97
CA HIS A 325 9.56 -33.23 33.50
C HIS A 325 10.76 -33.20 34.45
N GLY A 326 10.50 -32.93 35.73
CA GLY A 326 11.50 -32.78 36.79
C GLY A 326 12.22 -34.09 37.15
N THR A 327 13.13 -34.55 36.29
CA THR A 327 14.07 -35.64 36.56
C THR A 327 15.46 -35.31 36.01
N ASN A 328 16.50 -35.83 36.66
CA ASN A 328 17.89 -35.41 36.42
C ASN A 328 18.47 -36.06 35.16
N GLY A 329 18.84 -35.28 34.14
CA GLY A 329 19.70 -35.76 33.05
C GLY A 329 19.52 -35.06 31.70
N SER A 330 20.35 -34.05 31.43
CA SER A 330 20.71 -33.47 30.11
C SER A 330 19.86 -33.89 28.89
N ALA A 331 18.72 -33.24 28.69
CA ALA A 331 17.96 -33.31 27.43
C ALA A 331 18.53 -32.28 26.41
N THR A 332 19.49 -32.70 25.58
CA THR A 332 19.94 -31.90 24.43
C THR A 332 18.90 -31.95 23.31
N ALA A 333 18.02 -30.95 23.26
CA ALA A 333 17.19 -30.71 22.08
C ALA A 333 18.09 -30.33 20.89
N ILE A 334 17.93 -31.01 19.75
CA ILE A 334 18.63 -30.66 18.51
C ILE A 334 17.82 -29.59 17.77
N THR A 335 17.83 -28.37 18.32
CA THR A 335 17.53 -27.16 17.55
C THR A 335 18.71 -26.88 16.62
N ARG A 336 18.45 -26.36 15.41
CA ARG A 336 19.54 -25.84 14.58
C ARG A 336 20.09 -24.57 15.22
N GLU A 337 21.38 -24.32 15.05
CA GLU A 337 22.02 -23.10 15.60
C GLU A 337 21.39 -21.83 15.00
N ASP A 338 20.81 -21.92 13.79
CA ASP A 338 20.08 -20.84 13.10
C ASP A 338 18.72 -20.46 13.74
N ASP A 339 18.11 -21.32 14.58
CA ASP A 339 16.78 -21.08 15.18
C ASP A 339 16.85 -20.27 16.50
N LEU A 340 18.04 -19.99 17.03
CA LEU A 340 18.22 -19.49 18.41
C LEU A 340 17.71 -18.06 18.66
N ASP A 341 17.75 -17.17 17.67
CA ASP A 341 17.27 -15.78 17.76
C ASP A 341 15.83 -15.60 17.19
N CYS A 342 15.16 -16.69 16.80
CA CYS A 342 13.83 -16.64 16.16
C CYS A 342 12.67 -16.54 17.17
N HIS A 343 12.38 -15.33 17.67
CA HIS A 343 11.22 -15.07 18.54
C HIS A 343 9.86 -15.33 17.84
N GLN A 344 8.97 -16.07 18.50
CA GLN A 344 7.63 -16.41 18.00
C GLN A 344 6.53 -15.79 18.90
N PHE A 345 5.46 -15.29 18.28
CA PHE A 345 4.39 -14.55 18.96
C PHE A 345 3.00 -14.99 18.48
N LEU A 346 2.10 -15.20 19.44
CA LEU A 346 0.66 -15.36 19.20
C LEU A 346 -0.03 -14.01 19.25
N HIS A 347 -0.84 -13.74 18.23
CA HIS A 347 -1.58 -12.49 18.07
C HIS A 347 -3.09 -12.72 18.07
N LEU A 348 -3.85 -11.76 18.62
CA LEU A 348 -5.31 -11.76 18.56
C LEU A 348 -5.85 -10.34 18.33
N LEU A 349 -6.54 -10.15 17.21
CA LEU A 349 -7.47 -9.04 17.02
C LEU A 349 -8.84 -9.44 17.56
N ARG A 350 -9.42 -8.65 18.47
CA ARG A 350 -10.80 -8.83 18.95
C ARG A 350 -11.59 -7.53 18.89
N LEU A 351 -12.88 -7.60 18.61
CA LEU A 351 -13.78 -6.45 18.81
C LEU A 351 -13.71 -6.02 20.28
N SER A 352 -13.49 -4.73 20.50
CA SER A 352 -13.21 -4.20 21.84
C SER A 352 -14.43 -4.36 22.75
N ARG A 353 -14.22 -4.91 23.94
CA ARG A 353 -15.29 -5.13 24.95
C ARG A 353 -15.90 -3.80 25.40
N ASN A 354 -15.10 -2.73 25.36
CA ASN A 354 -15.49 -1.37 25.73
C ASN A 354 -15.75 -0.51 24.49
N LYS A 355 -16.77 -0.83 23.67
CA LYS A 355 -17.18 0.09 22.59
C LYS A 355 -17.54 1.46 23.19
N PRO A 356 -16.86 2.56 22.81
CA PRO A 356 -17.35 3.90 23.13
C PRO A 356 -18.74 4.06 22.53
N ARG A 357 -19.66 4.70 23.27
CA ARG A 357 -21.04 4.88 22.79
C ARG A 357 -21.02 5.60 21.42
N PRO A 358 -21.78 5.14 20.42
CA PRO A 358 -21.80 5.76 19.10
C PRO A 358 -22.15 7.25 19.23
N TYR A 359 -21.32 8.10 18.64
CA TYR A 359 -21.39 9.55 18.85
C TYR A 359 -22.57 10.15 18.09
N ARG A 360 -23.72 10.22 18.76
CA ARG A 360 -24.95 10.82 18.21
C ARG A 360 -24.70 12.29 17.86
N MET A 361 -25.01 12.70 16.63
CA MET A 361 -24.89 14.09 16.21
C MET A 361 -25.98 14.97 16.85
N GLU A 362 -25.82 15.30 18.13
CA GLU A 362 -26.71 16.20 18.84
C GLU A 362 -26.35 17.67 18.57
N LYS A 363 -27.30 18.41 17.98
CA LYS A 363 -27.16 19.84 17.69
C LYS A 363 -27.28 20.65 19.00
N LYS A 364 -26.15 21.19 19.48
CA LYS A 364 -25.99 21.98 20.73
C LYS A 364 -26.03 21.08 21.99
N THR A 365 -25.41 21.42 23.12
CA THR A 365 -24.95 22.75 23.59
C THR A 365 -23.62 22.68 24.34
N TYR A 366 -22.72 23.64 24.08
CA TYR A 366 -21.43 23.77 24.78
C TYR A 366 -21.59 24.51 26.12
N LEU A 367 -21.88 23.79 27.22
CA LEU A 367 -22.04 24.42 28.55
C LEU A 367 -21.58 23.57 29.76
N MET A 368 -20.62 22.64 29.59
CA MET A 368 -20.07 21.85 30.71
C MET A 368 -18.57 21.54 30.56
N ARG A 369 -17.73 22.58 30.38
CA ARG A 369 -16.26 22.43 30.43
C ARG A 369 -15.48 23.66 30.95
N LEU A 370 -16.12 24.47 31.79
CA LEU A 370 -15.55 25.71 32.35
C LEU A 370 -15.41 25.70 33.88
N LEU A 371 -15.65 24.56 34.54
CA LEU A 371 -15.70 24.42 36.01
C LEU A 371 -14.60 23.54 36.63
N SER A 372 -13.61 23.08 35.85
CA SER A 372 -12.47 22.28 36.33
C SER A 372 -11.12 23.02 36.29
N LEU A 373 -11.13 24.34 36.08
CA LEU A 373 -9.92 25.20 36.01
C LEU A 373 -9.79 26.18 37.20
N ARG A 374 -10.37 25.83 38.36
CA ARG A 374 -10.27 26.60 39.62
C ARG A 374 -10.06 25.72 40.86
N ALA A 375 -9.11 24.79 40.79
CA ALA A 375 -8.54 24.11 41.96
C ALA A 375 -7.04 23.87 41.71
N LEU A 376 -6.20 24.07 42.74
CA LEU A 376 -4.71 24.05 42.73
C LEU A 376 -4.01 25.32 42.22
N ALA A 377 -4.25 26.45 42.91
CA ALA A 377 -3.42 27.65 42.82
C ALA A 377 -3.24 28.34 44.20
N GLN A 378 -2.87 27.57 45.24
CA GLN A 378 -2.44 28.12 46.53
C GLN A 378 -1.72 27.10 47.42
N CYS A 379 -0.38 27.15 47.42
CA CYS A 379 0.47 26.91 48.60
C CYS A 379 1.80 27.64 48.37
N ARG A 380 2.30 28.34 49.40
CA ARG A 380 3.58 29.06 49.38
C ARG A 380 4.66 28.20 50.04
N PHE A 381 5.92 28.34 49.66
CA PHE A 381 7.04 28.25 50.60
C PHE A 381 8.22 29.11 50.14
N VAL A 382 9.09 29.50 51.10
CA VAL A 382 10.26 30.38 50.94
C VAL A 382 11.36 29.85 51.87
N GLY A 383 12.65 29.83 51.52
CA GLY A 383 13.30 30.32 50.29
C GLY A 383 14.79 29.94 50.31
N LEU A 384 15.68 30.95 50.39
CA LEU A 384 17.03 30.92 51.00
C LEU A 384 17.80 29.58 50.89
N LEU A 385 18.81 29.43 50.04
CA LEU A 385 20.10 30.12 50.15
C LEU A 385 20.97 30.06 48.87
N GLY A 386 22.13 30.73 48.91
CA GLY A 386 23.03 30.98 47.78
C GLY A 386 24.09 29.90 47.45
N PRO A 387 25.06 30.21 46.57
CA PRO A 387 25.75 29.22 45.74
C PRO A 387 27.16 28.83 46.21
N LEU A 388 27.65 27.70 45.68
CA LEU A 388 29.08 27.37 45.62
C LEU A 388 29.47 26.97 44.19
N ALA A 389 30.65 27.43 43.76
CA ALA A 389 31.25 27.11 42.47
C ALA A 389 32.58 26.37 42.67
N SER A 390 32.95 25.51 41.72
CA SER A 390 34.32 25.03 41.60
C SER A 390 34.77 24.97 40.14
N ARG A 391 35.87 25.66 39.84
CA ARG A 391 36.69 25.42 38.63
C ARG A 391 37.75 24.37 38.95
N ARG A 392 38.06 23.50 38.00
CA ARG A 392 39.41 23.04 37.57
C ARG A 392 39.22 22.01 36.45
N GLN A 393 39.64 22.31 35.22
CA GLN A 393 41.00 22.24 34.63
C GLN A 393 41.17 20.93 33.85
N SER A 394 41.70 21.04 32.63
CA SER A 394 42.05 19.91 31.77
C SER A 394 43.45 19.37 32.11
N PRO A 395 43.86 18.27 31.47
CA PRO A 395 44.94 18.43 30.50
C PRO A 395 44.59 17.92 29.10
N ARG A 396 45.36 18.38 28.10
CA ARG A 396 45.36 17.81 26.75
C ARG A 396 46.23 16.55 26.74
N ALA A 397 45.77 15.49 26.08
CA ALA A 397 46.66 14.50 25.48
C ALA A 397 46.69 14.75 23.97
N VAL A 398 47.88 14.90 23.39
CA VAL A 398 48.07 15.00 21.94
C VAL A 398 48.71 13.70 21.49
N VAL A 399 48.01 12.92 20.66
CA VAL A 399 48.57 11.78 19.94
C VAL A 399 48.44 12.08 18.46
N SER A 400 49.57 12.26 17.79
CA SER A 400 49.65 12.59 16.37
C SER A 400 49.84 11.32 15.55
N CYS A 401 48.82 10.93 14.79
CA CYS A 401 48.93 9.98 13.68
C CYS A 401 48.49 10.68 12.39
N SER A 402 49.29 10.54 11.33
CA SER A 402 49.08 11.23 10.05
C SER A 402 47.90 10.64 9.26
N PRO A 403 47.12 11.44 8.52
CA PRO A 403 46.06 10.93 7.66
C PRO A 403 46.63 10.29 6.39
N SER A 404 46.27 9.02 6.13
CA SER A 404 46.67 8.30 4.91
C SER A 404 45.55 7.42 4.34
N SER A 405 44.33 7.94 4.32
CA SER A 405 43.18 7.39 3.58
C SER A 405 42.21 8.52 3.24
N SER A 406 41.87 8.68 1.96
CA SER A 406 40.99 9.75 1.49
C SER A 406 39.51 9.38 1.63
N GLU A 407 38.92 9.69 2.78
CA GLU A 407 37.46 9.63 2.94
C GLU A 407 36.81 10.83 2.22
N PHE A 408 36.09 10.55 1.12
CA PHE A 408 35.27 11.55 0.45
C PHE A 408 33.98 11.78 1.23
N SER A 409 33.92 12.87 2.01
CA SER A 409 32.68 13.36 2.59
C SER A 409 31.74 13.88 1.49
N LEU A 410 30.75 13.08 1.10
CA LEU A 410 29.76 13.45 0.08
C LEU A 410 28.91 14.63 0.55
N THR A 411 28.64 15.61 -0.33
CA THR A 411 27.65 16.67 -0.05
C THR A 411 26.24 16.07 0.08
N PRO A 412 25.26 16.76 0.72
CA PRO A 412 23.88 16.28 0.76
C PRO A 412 23.27 16.05 -0.63
N VAL A 413 23.66 16.82 -1.64
CA VAL A 413 23.25 16.58 -3.03
C VAL A 413 23.95 15.35 -3.62
N GLN A 414 25.25 15.15 -3.36
CA GLN A 414 25.94 13.93 -3.74
C GLN A 414 25.36 12.68 -3.05
N ALA A 415 24.87 12.79 -1.80
CA ALA A 415 24.17 11.71 -1.10
C ALA A 415 22.79 11.41 -1.71
N VAL A 416 22.01 12.44 -2.08
CA VAL A 416 20.71 12.25 -2.77
C VAL A 416 20.92 11.70 -4.19
N MET A 417 21.94 12.19 -4.91
CA MET A 417 22.31 11.68 -6.24
C MET A 417 22.85 10.25 -6.15
N SER A 418 23.69 9.91 -5.16
CA SER A 418 24.18 8.54 -4.99
C SER A 418 23.03 7.58 -4.66
N CYS A 419 22.07 8.00 -3.82
CA CYS A 419 20.83 7.25 -3.56
C CYS A 419 19.93 7.08 -4.80
N GLN A 420 20.14 7.85 -5.87
CA GLN A 420 19.47 7.68 -7.17
C GLN A 420 20.35 7.07 -8.27
N GLN A 421 21.68 6.97 -8.09
CA GLN A 421 22.64 6.51 -9.09
C GLN A 421 23.35 5.19 -8.74
N GLN A 422 23.46 4.82 -7.46
CA GLN A 422 24.14 3.59 -7.01
C GLN A 422 23.25 2.34 -6.99
N VAL A 423 21.98 2.42 -7.41
CA VAL A 423 21.04 1.28 -7.44
C VAL A 423 20.65 0.91 -8.88
N GLY A 424 21.08 -0.27 -9.33
CA GLY A 424 20.46 -1.00 -10.47
C GLY A 424 20.37 -0.29 -11.82
N SER A 425 21.33 0.59 -12.15
CA SER A 425 21.19 1.67 -13.15
C SER A 425 20.90 1.30 -14.61
N SER A 426 20.88 0.01 -15.00
CA SER A 426 20.47 -0.43 -16.34
C SER A 426 19.11 -1.14 -16.37
N LEU A 427 18.75 -1.93 -15.36
CA LEU A 427 17.47 -2.66 -15.34
C LEU A 427 16.32 -1.79 -14.81
N VAL A 428 16.55 -1.10 -13.68
CA VAL A 428 15.55 -0.18 -13.09
C VAL A 428 15.15 0.89 -14.12
N ASN A 429 16.12 1.45 -14.84
CA ASN A 429 15.89 2.47 -15.87
C ASN A 429 15.24 1.94 -17.17
N ARG A 430 15.20 0.62 -17.39
CA ARG A 430 14.41 0.01 -18.50
C ARG A 430 12.98 -0.34 -18.08
N LEU A 431 12.72 -0.52 -16.79
CA LEU A 431 11.40 -0.87 -16.23
C LEU A 431 10.64 0.36 -15.72
N ARG A 432 11.33 1.45 -15.34
CA ARG A 432 10.70 2.75 -15.10
C ARG A 432 10.10 3.26 -16.41
N LEU A 433 8.79 3.47 -16.42
CA LEU A 433 8.06 4.06 -17.55
C LEU A 433 8.24 5.59 -17.59
N GLY A 434 9.47 6.07 -17.40
CA GLY A 434 9.79 7.47 -17.21
C GLY A 434 11.28 7.80 -17.23
N GLY A 435 11.57 9.09 -17.34
CA GLY A 435 12.93 9.63 -17.45
C GLY A 435 12.94 11.15 -17.55
N LEU A 436 14.15 11.72 -17.64
CA LEU A 436 14.34 13.15 -17.89
C LEU A 436 13.87 13.53 -19.31
N THR A 437 13.36 14.75 -19.46
CA THR A 437 13.15 15.39 -20.76
C THR A 437 14.47 15.79 -21.41
N GLU A 438 14.47 16.04 -22.72
CA GLU A 438 15.66 16.41 -23.51
C GLU A 438 16.38 17.65 -22.96
N ASP A 439 15.63 18.56 -22.32
CA ASP A 439 16.15 19.75 -21.64
C ASP A 439 16.80 19.48 -20.26
N GLY A 440 16.71 18.27 -19.72
CA GLY A 440 17.25 17.88 -18.41
C GLY A 440 16.53 18.46 -17.18
N PHE A 441 15.55 19.35 -17.35
CA PHE A 441 14.91 20.11 -16.26
C PHE A 441 13.54 19.56 -15.82
N SER A 442 13.00 18.56 -16.50
CA SER A 442 11.74 17.91 -16.13
C SER A 442 11.88 16.39 -16.20
N TYR A 443 11.08 15.66 -15.41
CA TYR A 443 11.06 14.19 -15.42
C TYR A 443 9.63 13.70 -15.59
N LYS A 444 9.36 13.04 -16.71
CA LYS A 444 8.05 12.48 -17.07
C LYS A 444 8.01 11.01 -16.67
N GLU A 445 6.93 10.57 -16.04
CA GLU A 445 6.75 9.17 -15.63
C GLU A 445 5.29 8.76 -15.85
N LYS A 446 5.07 7.49 -16.24
CA LYS A 446 3.76 6.86 -16.26
C LYS A 446 3.64 5.97 -15.02
N PHE A 447 2.52 6.07 -14.33
CA PHE A 447 2.17 5.18 -13.22
C PHE A 447 0.91 4.40 -13.56
N ILE A 448 0.88 3.14 -13.13
CA ILE A 448 -0.33 2.33 -13.08
C ILE A 448 -0.85 2.42 -11.65
N ILE A 449 -2.11 2.83 -11.49
CA ILE A 449 -2.82 2.75 -10.21
C ILE A 449 -3.14 1.27 -9.98
N ARG A 450 -2.59 0.69 -8.91
CA ARG A 450 -2.87 -0.70 -8.52
C ARG A 450 -4.24 -0.80 -7.84
N GLY A 451 -4.87 -1.97 -7.86
CA GLY A 451 -6.22 -2.19 -7.33
C GLY A 451 -6.38 -1.86 -5.83
N PHE A 452 -5.33 -2.04 -5.03
CA PHE A 452 -5.32 -1.65 -3.61
C PHE A 452 -5.13 -0.14 -3.38
N GLU A 453 -4.74 0.63 -4.40
CA GLU A 453 -4.57 2.10 -4.35
C GLU A 453 -5.87 2.85 -4.70
N VAL A 454 -6.97 2.10 -4.87
CA VAL A 454 -8.31 2.55 -5.28
C VAL A 454 -9.24 2.50 -4.06
N GLY A 455 -9.87 3.64 -3.73
CA GLY A 455 -10.80 3.71 -2.59
C GLY A 455 -12.21 3.25 -2.91
N ILE A 456 -13.08 3.27 -1.89
CA ILE A 456 -14.54 2.98 -1.91
C ILE A 456 -15.25 3.34 -3.23
N ASN A 457 -14.98 4.52 -3.79
CA ASN A 457 -15.66 5.04 -5.00
C ASN A 457 -15.16 4.42 -6.33
N LYS A 458 -14.32 3.37 -6.30
CA LYS A 458 -13.65 2.77 -7.47
C LYS A 458 -12.82 3.77 -8.30
N ILE A 459 -12.20 4.73 -7.61
CA ILE A 459 -11.23 5.71 -8.15
C ILE A 459 -10.01 5.84 -7.24
N ALA A 460 -8.88 6.30 -7.78
CA ALA A 460 -7.68 6.62 -7.00
C ALA A 460 -8.00 7.67 -5.93
N THR A 461 -7.48 7.49 -4.72
CA THR A 461 -7.64 8.46 -3.63
C THR A 461 -6.71 9.65 -3.79
N ILE A 462 -6.96 10.77 -3.08
CA ILE A 462 -6.03 11.90 -3.09
C ILE A 462 -4.73 11.55 -2.36
N GLU A 463 -4.79 10.62 -1.42
CA GLU A 463 -3.65 10.00 -0.76
C GLU A 463 -2.80 9.19 -1.75
N THR A 464 -3.41 8.34 -2.59
CA THR A 464 -2.73 7.62 -3.69
C THR A 464 -2.07 8.60 -4.66
N ILE A 465 -2.80 9.64 -5.09
CA ILE A 465 -2.24 10.66 -5.99
C ILE A 465 -1.04 11.36 -5.33
N ALA A 466 -1.14 11.75 -4.06
CA ALA A 466 -0.05 12.40 -3.34
C ALA A 466 1.16 11.46 -3.12
N ASN A 467 0.92 10.16 -2.88
CA ASN A 467 1.95 9.13 -2.79
C ASN A 467 2.79 9.02 -4.07
N LEU A 468 2.15 9.05 -5.24
CA LEU A 468 2.84 9.05 -6.55
C LEU A 468 3.62 10.34 -6.84
N LEU A 469 3.44 11.41 -6.05
CA LEU A 469 4.21 12.65 -6.13
C LEU A 469 5.37 12.73 -5.11
N GLN A 470 5.54 11.73 -4.23
CA GLN A 470 6.62 11.68 -3.25
C GLN A 470 8.01 11.40 -3.89
N GLY A 471 9.08 11.44 -3.07
CA GLY A 471 10.42 11.00 -3.47
C GLY A 471 11.26 11.98 -4.31
N ARG A 472 10.79 13.21 -4.57
CA ARG A 472 11.50 14.20 -5.41
C ARG A 472 11.75 15.55 -4.72
N ILE A 473 12.66 15.55 -3.74
CA ILE A 473 13.04 16.72 -2.92
C ILE A 473 13.42 17.95 -3.77
N GLY A 474 13.02 19.14 -3.33
CA GLY A 474 13.50 20.43 -3.85
C GLY A 474 12.66 21.62 -3.34
N THR A 475 13.26 22.81 -3.26
CA THR A 475 12.63 24.01 -2.65
C THR A 475 11.24 24.34 -3.21
N ARG A 476 11.02 24.10 -4.51
CA ARG A 476 9.72 24.04 -5.15
C ARG A 476 9.64 22.83 -6.10
N ARG A 477 8.48 22.20 -6.17
CA ARG A 477 8.13 21.20 -7.19
C ARG A 477 6.73 21.48 -7.71
N ASP A 478 6.57 21.40 -9.02
CA ASP A 478 5.30 21.57 -9.73
C ASP A 478 5.10 20.34 -10.61
N TRP A 479 3.88 19.79 -10.63
CA TRP A 479 3.54 18.57 -11.34
C TRP A 479 2.27 18.79 -12.18
N ILE A 480 2.27 18.18 -13.36
CA ILE A 480 1.14 18.13 -14.29
C ILE A 480 0.80 16.65 -14.47
N LEU A 481 -0.41 16.25 -14.11
CA LEU A 481 -0.90 14.89 -14.21
C LEU A 481 -1.77 14.79 -15.47
N ASN A 482 -1.41 13.88 -16.37
CA ASN A 482 -2.12 13.65 -17.61
C ASN A 482 -2.65 12.22 -17.66
N GLU A 483 -3.84 12.02 -18.21
CA GLU A 483 -4.29 10.69 -18.56
C GLU A 483 -3.46 10.15 -19.73
N VAL A 484 -2.98 8.90 -19.65
CA VAL A 484 -2.05 8.34 -20.63
C VAL A 484 -2.74 7.98 -21.95
N ALA A 485 -4.06 7.78 -21.95
CA ALA A 485 -4.86 7.43 -23.13
C ALA A 485 -5.20 8.64 -24.00
N THR A 486 -5.72 9.71 -23.40
CA THR A 486 -6.17 10.93 -24.09
C THR A 486 -5.10 12.01 -24.17
N GLY A 487 -4.12 12.00 -23.25
CA GLY A 487 -3.19 13.10 -23.04
C GLY A 487 -3.78 14.28 -22.26
N GLU A 488 -5.04 14.22 -21.81
CA GLU A 488 -5.72 15.33 -21.12
C GLU A 488 -5.11 15.60 -19.74
N VAL A 489 -5.01 16.88 -19.36
CA VAL A 489 -4.48 17.34 -18.06
C VAL A 489 -5.52 17.17 -16.94
N ILE A 490 -5.67 15.93 -16.47
CA ILE A 490 -6.57 15.55 -15.38
C ILE A 490 -6.23 16.18 -14.01
N GLY A 491 -4.98 16.62 -13.80
CA GLY A 491 -4.55 17.14 -12.50
C GLY A 491 -3.33 18.05 -12.53
N ARG A 492 -3.18 18.87 -11.49
CA ARG A 492 -2.06 19.79 -11.26
C ARG A 492 -1.73 19.82 -9.77
N ALA A 493 -0.45 19.82 -9.42
CA ALA A 493 0.01 19.94 -8.04
C ALA A 493 1.23 20.86 -7.94
N THR A 494 1.44 21.46 -6.77
CA THR A 494 2.65 22.23 -6.45
C THR A 494 2.97 22.07 -4.96
N SER A 495 4.25 22.05 -4.62
CA SER A 495 4.74 22.00 -3.25
C SER A 495 5.88 22.99 -3.06
N LYS A 496 6.03 23.47 -1.82
CA LYS A 496 7.16 24.27 -1.37
C LYS A 496 7.76 23.61 -0.15
N TRP A 497 9.07 23.41 -0.18
CA TRP A 497 9.81 22.73 0.88
C TRP A 497 10.66 23.75 1.64
N VAL A 498 10.64 23.65 2.97
CA VAL A 498 11.50 24.44 3.85
C VAL A 498 12.71 23.61 4.25
N MET A 499 13.88 24.24 4.30
CA MET A 499 15.07 23.61 4.86
C MET A 499 14.93 23.54 6.38
N MET A 500 15.28 22.40 6.97
CA MET A 500 15.19 22.14 8.41
C MET A 500 16.48 21.48 8.86
N ASN A 501 17.12 22.03 9.89
CA ASN A 501 18.31 21.42 10.46
C ASN A 501 17.89 20.23 11.34
N GLN A 502 18.56 19.08 11.14
CA GLN A 502 18.17 17.79 11.71
C GLN A 502 18.33 17.75 13.24
N ASP A 503 19.40 18.34 13.77
CA ASP A 503 19.73 18.32 15.20
C ASP A 503 18.78 19.19 16.03
N THR A 504 18.55 20.43 15.57
CA THR A 504 17.75 21.42 16.31
C THR A 504 16.25 21.34 16.02
N ARG A 505 15.86 20.61 14.97
CA ARG A 505 14.48 20.58 14.41
C ARG A 505 13.90 21.98 14.20
N ARG A 506 14.71 22.88 13.65
CA ARG A 506 14.31 24.25 13.31
C ARG A 506 14.42 24.51 11.81
N MET A 507 13.43 25.20 11.27
CA MET A 507 13.49 25.76 9.92
C MET A 507 14.69 26.71 9.82
N GLN A 508 15.46 26.58 8.74
CA GLN A 508 16.54 27.49 8.38
C GLN A 508 16.25 28.15 7.03
N LYS A 509 16.92 29.28 6.77
CA LYS A 509 17.00 29.81 5.41
C LYS A 509 17.94 28.91 4.60
N VAL A 510 17.59 28.61 3.36
CA VAL A 510 18.53 28.01 2.41
C VAL A 510 19.70 28.99 2.24
N GLY A 511 20.93 28.53 2.50
CA GLY A 511 22.14 29.31 2.26
C GLY A 511 22.35 29.61 0.78
N ASP A 512 23.24 30.55 0.43
CA ASP A 512 23.49 30.90 -0.97
C ASP A 512 24.37 29.83 -1.67
N ASP A 513 25.26 29.19 -0.92
CA ASP A 513 25.96 27.94 -1.25
C ASP A 513 25.01 26.82 -1.72
N VAL A 514 23.98 26.51 -0.92
CA VAL A 514 23.01 25.47 -1.27
C VAL A 514 22.08 25.93 -2.40
N LYS A 515 21.86 27.24 -2.57
CA LYS A 515 21.16 27.74 -3.76
C LYS A 515 21.99 27.49 -5.02
N GLU A 516 23.29 27.78 -5.01
CA GLU A 516 24.16 27.59 -6.17
C GLU A 516 24.23 26.09 -6.56
N GLU A 517 24.37 25.17 -5.60
CA GLU A 517 24.37 23.72 -5.87
C GLU A 517 23.04 23.22 -6.49
N TYR A 518 21.88 23.74 -6.02
CA TYR A 518 20.56 23.33 -6.53
C TYR A 518 20.07 24.10 -7.78
N LEU A 519 20.51 25.34 -8.01
CA LEU A 519 20.03 26.19 -9.12
C LEU A 519 20.50 25.69 -10.48
N VAL A 520 21.63 24.97 -10.55
CA VAL A 520 22.10 24.31 -11.78
C VAL A 520 21.06 23.32 -12.33
N PHE A 521 20.26 22.70 -11.46
CA PHE A 521 19.19 21.76 -11.81
C PHE A 521 17.81 22.44 -11.98
N CYS A 522 17.76 23.77 -12.02
CA CYS A 522 16.53 24.55 -12.18
C CYS A 522 16.51 25.27 -13.54
N PRO A 523 15.40 25.20 -14.30
CA PRO A 523 15.29 25.91 -15.57
C PRO A 523 15.28 27.43 -15.31
N ARG A 524 15.97 28.19 -16.17
CA ARG A 524 16.05 29.67 -16.07
C ARG A 524 14.67 30.33 -16.12
N GLU A 525 13.74 29.77 -16.88
CA GLU A 525 12.32 30.14 -16.86
C GLU A 525 11.52 29.09 -16.07
N PRO A 526 10.75 29.50 -15.05
CA PRO A 526 10.11 28.54 -14.14
C PRO A 526 8.85 27.93 -14.78
N ARG A 527 8.91 26.63 -15.10
CA ARG A 527 7.75 25.84 -15.56
C ARG A 527 6.76 25.61 -14.42
N LEU A 528 5.70 26.42 -14.35
CA LEU A 528 4.70 26.35 -13.29
C LEU A 528 3.51 25.47 -13.69
N ALA A 529 3.06 24.58 -12.80
CA ALA A 529 1.83 23.81 -12.99
C ALA A 529 0.58 24.71 -12.89
N PHE A 530 0.67 25.77 -12.09
CA PHE A 530 -0.36 26.81 -11.94
C PHE A 530 0.18 28.17 -12.42
N PRO A 531 -0.47 28.83 -13.40
CA PRO A 531 -0.18 30.22 -13.74
C PRO A 531 -0.34 31.12 -12.50
N GLU A 532 0.60 32.03 -12.25
CA GLU A 532 0.65 32.77 -10.97
C GLU A 532 -0.63 33.55 -10.67
N LYS A 533 -1.24 34.16 -11.68
CA LYS A 533 -2.53 34.88 -11.61
C LYS A 533 -3.66 34.00 -11.04
N ASN A 534 -3.59 32.69 -11.22
CA ASN A 534 -4.61 31.71 -10.82
C ASN A 534 -4.20 30.84 -9.62
N ASN A 535 -3.00 31.03 -9.05
CA ASN A 535 -2.45 30.12 -8.05
C ASN A 535 -3.04 30.37 -6.63
N LYS A 536 -4.27 29.89 -6.42
CA LYS A 536 -4.99 29.92 -5.12
C LYS A 536 -4.17 29.36 -3.95
N SER A 537 -3.26 28.39 -4.17
CA SER A 537 -2.50 27.74 -3.09
C SER A 537 -1.59 28.70 -2.31
N LEU A 538 -1.23 29.83 -2.91
CA LEU A 538 -0.42 30.88 -2.28
C LEU A 538 -1.22 31.75 -1.29
N LYS A 539 -2.56 31.67 -1.29
CA LYS A 539 -3.40 32.47 -0.38
C LYS A 539 -3.40 31.86 1.02
N ARG A 540 -2.94 32.65 2.01
CA ARG A 540 -2.92 32.28 3.45
C ARG A 540 -4.26 31.69 3.87
N ILE A 541 -4.26 30.46 4.36
CA ILE A 541 -5.44 29.81 4.92
C ILE A 541 -5.81 30.51 6.23
N ALA A 542 -7.08 30.86 6.40
CA ALA A 542 -7.61 31.46 7.62
C ALA A 542 -7.36 30.55 8.83
N LYS A 543 -7.42 31.10 10.06
CA LYS A 543 -7.50 30.23 11.24
C LYS A 543 -8.92 29.71 11.32
N LEU A 544 -9.09 28.40 11.51
CA LEU A 544 -10.39 27.84 11.87
C LEU A 544 -10.74 28.29 13.30
N GLU A 545 -11.90 28.91 13.46
CA GLU A 545 -12.37 29.44 14.74
C GLU A 545 -13.27 28.43 15.46
N ASP A 546 -13.18 28.40 16.79
CA ASP A 546 -14.05 27.59 17.64
C ASP A 546 -15.38 28.33 17.90
N PRO A 547 -16.54 27.62 17.98
CA PRO A 547 -16.69 26.17 17.97
C PRO A 547 -16.70 25.57 16.56
N VAL A 548 -15.84 24.58 16.33
CA VAL A 548 -15.77 23.87 15.04
C VAL A 548 -17.01 22.99 14.81
N ARG A 549 -17.51 22.96 13.56
CA ARG A 549 -18.75 22.27 13.17
C ARG A 549 -18.63 20.74 13.11
N TYR A 550 -17.46 20.21 12.73
CA TYR A 550 -17.21 18.76 12.61
C TYR A 550 -15.83 18.39 13.17
N SER A 551 -15.68 17.20 13.76
CA SER A 551 -14.42 16.75 14.35
C SER A 551 -14.27 15.22 14.38
N LYS A 552 -13.01 14.76 14.32
CA LYS A 552 -12.56 13.40 14.66
C LYS A 552 -11.41 13.57 15.65
N LEU A 553 -11.69 13.32 16.93
CA LEU A 553 -10.73 13.48 18.02
C LEU A 553 -9.96 12.17 18.27
N GLY A 554 -8.78 12.27 18.86
CA GLY A 554 -8.06 11.09 19.36
C GLY A 554 -7.40 10.22 18.29
N LEU A 555 -7.12 10.76 17.09
CA LEU A 555 -6.32 10.06 16.08
C LEU A 555 -4.92 9.81 16.64
N LYS A 556 -4.41 8.59 16.49
CA LYS A 556 -3.03 8.23 16.84
C LYS A 556 -2.29 7.78 15.58
N PRO A 557 -0.97 8.06 15.47
CA PRO A 557 -0.11 7.37 14.54
C PRO A 557 -0.14 5.86 14.73
N ARG A 558 0.02 5.14 13.62
CA ARG A 558 0.35 3.72 13.53
C ARG A 558 1.79 3.57 13.04
N ARG A 559 2.38 2.39 13.19
CA ARG A 559 3.72 2.08 12.62
C ARG A 559 3.77 2.33 11.10
N ALA A 560 2.73 1.94 10.37
CA ALA A 560 2.61 2.18 8.92
C ALA A 560 2.39 3.66 8.51
N ASP A 561 2.20 4.59 9.46
CA ASP A 561 2.11 6.02 9.15
C ASP A 561 3.50 6.67 9.04
N LEU A 562 4.55 6.00 9.50
CA LEU A 562 5.90 6.56 9.63
C LEU A 562 6.74 6.30 8.37
N ASP A 563 7.50 7.31 7.96
CA ASP A 563 8.43 7.21 6.84
C ASP A 563 9.85 6.76 7.28
N MET A 564 10.75 6.64 6.32
CA MET A 564 12.17 6.29 6.55
C MET A 564 12.96 7.32 7.40
N ASN A 565 12.35 8.44 7.80
CA ASN A 565 12.91 9.43 8.70
C ASN A 565 12.32 9.32 10.12
N GLN A 566 11.50 8.30 10.39
CA GLN A 566 10.76 8.04 11.64
C GLN A 566 9.69 9.11 11.97
N HIS A 567 9.20 9.86 10.99
CA HIS A 567 8.10 10.82 11.19
C HIS A 567 6.84 10.41 10.45
N VAL A 568 5.69 10.87 10.94
CA VAL A 568 4.42 10.70 10.23
C VAL A 568 4.53 11.28 8.82
N ASN A 569 4.32 10.43 7.80
CA ASN A 569 4.46 10.77 6.40
C ASN A 569 3.53 11.94 6.02
N ASN A 570 3.99 12.81 5.11
CA ASN A 570 3.25 13.98 4.64
C ASN A 570 1.82 13.64 4.13
N VAL A 571 1.64 12.47 3.52
CA VAL A 571 0.34 12.02 2.99
C VAL A 571 -0.61 11.55 4.10
N THR A 572 -0.09 11.04 5.22
CA THR A 572 -0.93 10.64 6.37
C THR A 572 -1.75 11.82 6.91
N TYR A 573 -1.19 13.04 6.91
CA TYR A 573 -1.93 14.24 7.29
C TYR A 573 -3.06 14.60 6.31
N ILE A 574 -2.99 14.20 5.04
CA ILE A 574 -4.10 14.37 4.08
C ILE A 574 -5.29 13.51 4.54
N GLY A 575 -5.06 12.22 4.79
CA GLY A 575 -6.09 11.32 5.29
C GLY A 575 -6.69 11.80 6.62
N TRP A 576 -5.85 12.21 7.57
CA TRP A 576 -6.32 12.75 8.86
C TRP A 576 -7.13 14.04 8.70
N VAL A 577 -6.74 14.96 7.81
CA VAL A 577 -7.52 16.17 7.48
C VAL A 577 -8.90 15.81 6.94
N LEU A 578 -9.00 14.74 6.14
CA LEU A 578 -10.27 14.28 5.60
C LEU A 578 -11.14 13.58 6.65
N GLU A 579 -10.59 12.99 7.72
CA GLU A 579 -11.38 12.19 8.68
C GLU A 579 -12.54 12.93 9.36
N SER A 580 -12.48 14.25 9.50
CA SER A 580 -13.57 15.08 10.04
C SER A 580 -14.57 15.63 9.00
N ILE A 581 -14.43 15.30 7.71
CA ILE A 581 -15.45 15.60 6.68
C ILE A 581 -16.69 14.71 6.90
N PRO A 582 -17.94 15.25 6.89
CA PRO A 582 -19.17 14.46 7.06
C PRO A 582 -19.35 13.39 5.98
N LYS A 583 -19.95 12.24 6.31
CA LYS A 583 -20.14 11.14 5.34
C LYS A 583 -20.99 11.60 4.15
N GLU A 584 -22.02 12.40 4.40
CA GLU A 584 -22.92 12.96 3.40
C GLU A 584 -22.16 13.72 2.30
N ILE A 585 -21.07 14.41 2.66
CA ILE A 585 -20.21 15.12 1.70
C ILE A 585 -19.36 14.13 0.89
N ILE A 586 -18.79 13.09 1.51
CA ILE A 586 -18.03 12.04 0.79
C ILE A 586 -18.92 11.32 -0.23
N ASP A 587 -20.16 11.06 0.16
CA ASP A 587 -21.11 10.28 -0.62
C ASP A 587 -21.67 11.10 -1.81
N THR A 588 -21.95 12.40 -1.61
CA THR A 588 -22.58 13.27 -2.63
C THR A 588 -21.63 14.18 -3.40
N HIS A 589 -20.42 14.46 -2.90
CA HIS A 589 -19.44 15.35 -3.52
C HIS A 589 -18.09 14.66 -3.76
N GLU A 590 -17.32 15.18 -4.70
CA GLU A 590 -15.95 14.78 -4.98
C GLU A 590 -14.97 15.93 -4.70
N LEU A 591 -13.78 15.57 -4.25
CA LEU A 591 -12.72 16.52 -3.86
C LEU A 591 -12.09 17.10 -5.13
N GLN A 592 -12.28 18.39 -5.37
CA GLN A 592 -11.74 19.10 -6.54
C GLN A 592 -10.33 19.66 -6.27
N ALA A 593 -10.08 20.15 -5.05
CA ALA A 593 -8.78 20.67 -4.67
C ALA A 593 -8.53 20.53 -3.17
N ILE A 594 -7.26 20.34 -2.80
CA ILE A 594 -6.76 20.42 -1.43
C ILE A 594 -5.53 21.34 -1.37
N THR A 595 -5.34 22.04 -0.26
CA THR A 595 -4.13 22.81 0.03
C THR A 595 -3.83 22.68 1.52
N LEU A 596 -2.62 22.21 1.86
CA LEU A 596 -2.17 22.00 3.25
C LEU A 596 -0.98 22.88 3.58
N PHE A 597 -0.95 23.41 4.80
CA PHE A 597 0.15 24.16 5.38
C PHE A 597 0.63 23.44 6.65
N TYR A 598 1.68 22.63 6.51
CA TYR A 598 2.38 21.97 7.60
C TYR A 598 3.04 23.00 8.51
N ARG A 599 2.97 22.79 9.84
CA ARG A 599 3.49 23.70 10.87
C ARG A 599 4.37 23.02 11.93
N ARG A 600 4.21 21.70 12.08
CA ARG A 600 4.87 20.86 13.08
C ARG A 600 4.81 19.40 12.64
N GLU A 601 5.87 18.66 12.92
CA GLU A 601 5.94 17.20 12.77
C GLU A 601 5.17 16.51 13.92
N CYS A 602 4.42 15.46 13.60
CA CYS A 602 3.76 14.57 14.56
C CYS A 602 4.65 13.35 14.83
N GLN A 603 4.77 12.94 16.09
CA GLN A 603 5.60 11.81 16.56
C GLN A 603 4.71 10.61 16.93
N GLN A 604 5.26 9.39 16.92
CA GLN A 604 4.53 8.12 17.09
C GLN A 604 3.51 8.06 18.25
N TYR A 605 3.80 8.74 19.37
CA TYR A 605 2.96 8.75 20.58
C TYR A 605 2.02 9.96 20.71
N ASP A 606 2.08 10.91 19.77
CA ASP A 606 1.18 12.05 19.78
C ASP A 606 -0.28 11.61 19.57
N VAL A 607 -1.20 12.45 20.05
CA VAL A 607 -2.64 12.29 19.85
C VAL A 607 -3.14 13.54 19.14
N VAL A 608 -3.87 13.35 18.04
CA VAL A 608 -4.25 14.40 17.09
C VAL A 608 -5.77 14.56 17.05
N ASP A 609 -6.22 15.82 17.20
CA ASP A 609 -7.58 16.23 16.85
C ASP A 609 -7.59 16.66 15.38
N SER A 610 -8.52 16.12 14.59
CA SER A 610 -8.88 16.63 13.27
C SER A 610 -10.21 17.39 13.33
N LEU A 611 -10.21 18.61 12.79
CA LEU A 611 -11.26 19.61 12.96
C LEU A 611 -11.61 20.25 11.61
N THR A 612 -12.90 20.28 11.25
CA THR A 612 -13.40 20.81 9.97
C THR A 612 -14.55 21.79 10.15
N GLY A 613 -14.43 22.98 9.56
CA GLY A 613 -15.51 23.98 9.43
C GLY A 613 -15.75 24.38 7.97
N LEU A 614 -16.89 25.00 7.68
CA LEU A 614 -17.15 25.61 6.36
C LEU A 614 -16.33 26.90 6.21
N GLU A 615 -15.80 27.15 5.01
CA GLU A 615 -15.23 28.45 4.66
C GLU A 615 -16.36 29.38 4.19
N LEU A 616 -16.67 30.41 4.98
CA LEU A 616 -17.61 31.45 4.56
C LEU A 616 -16.95 32.34 3.50
N THR A 617 -17.57 32.44 2.32
CA THR A 617 -17.17 33.39 1.29
C THR A 617 -17.50 34.83 1.73
N GLU A 618 -16.60 35.77 1.43
CA GLU A 618 -16.78 37.19 1.73
C GLU A 618 -17.94 37.77 0.92
N GLY A 619 -19.12 37.78 1.56
CA GLY A 619 -20.43 38.04 0.96
C GLY A 619 -21.54 37.48 1.85
N SER A 620 -21.32 36.31 2.45
CA SER A 620 -22.21 35.72 3.46
C SER A 620 -21.95 36.30 4.87
N LYS A 621 -22.06 37.63 5.01
CA LYS A 621 -22.19 38.25 6.34
C LYS A 621 -23.67 38.34 6.68
N THR A 622 -24.10 37.57 7.67
CA THR A 622 -25.46 37.63 8.23
C THR A 622 -25.74 39.03 8.78
N VAL A 623 -26.73 39.71 8.19
CA VAL A 623 -27.20 41.01 8.70
C VAL A 623 -27.88 40.79 10.05
N SER A 624 -27.22 41.24 11.12
CA SER A 624 -27.74 41.14 12.48
C SER A 624 -28.79 42.22 12.76
N GLY A 625 -30.06 41.87 12.59
CA GLY A 625 -31.20 42.53 13.24
C GLY A 625 -31.39 44.03 12.96
N GLY A 626 -32.01 44.36 11.83
CA GLY A 626 -32.59 45.68 11.56
C GLY A 626 -34.00 45.53 10.97
N THR A 627 -34.99 46.24 11.51
CA THR A 627 -36.40 46.10 11.13
C THR A 627 -36.80 46.93 9.91
N ASN A 628 -37.69 46.36 9.09
CA ASN A 628 -38.56 47.01 8.10
C ASN A 628 -37.88 47.75 6.92
N GLY A 629 -38.00 47.18 5.72
CA GLY A 629 -37.70 47.87 4.46
C GLY A 629 -37.74 46.92 3.26
N SER A 630 -38.65 47.14 2.31
CA SER A 630 -38.69 46.36 1.06
C SER A 630 -37.71 46.94 0.04
N ALA A 631 -36.74 46.14 -0.40
CA ALA A 631 -35.89 46.44 -1.55
C ALA A 631 -35.42 45.14 -2.21
N THR A 632 -35.90 44.87 -3.43
CA THR A 632 -35.42 43.77 -4.26
C THR A 632 -34.05 44.11 -4.85
N ALA A 633 -33.00 43.46 -4.34
CA ALA A 633 -31.65 43.53 -4.90
C ALA A 633 -31.26 42.17 -5.50
N THR A 634 -31.38 42.03 -6.82
CA THR A 634 -30.96 40.84 -7.57
C THR A 634 -29.43 40.77 -7.64
N ALA A 635 -28.82 40.15 -6.65
CA ALA A 635 -27.40 39.75 -6.73
C ALA A 635 -27.24 38.65 -7.78
N THR A 636 -26.58 38.96 -8.90
CA THR A 636 -26.27 38.00 -9.97
C THR A 636 -25.09 37.12 -9.58
N THR A 637 -25.31 36.22 -8.61
CA THR A 637 -24.47 35.04 -8.43
C THR A 637 -24.50 34.20 -9.70
N ARG A 638 -23.33 33.82 -10.22
CA ARG A 638 -23.24 32.84 -11.31
C ARG A 638 -23.78 31.50 -10.81
N GLU A 639 -24.57 30.83 -11.63
CA GLU A 639 -25.35 29.66 -11.24
C GLU A 639 -24.45 28.48 -10.78
N ASP A 640 -23.18 28.46 -11.19
CA ASP A 640 -22.18 27.44 -10.84
C ASP A 640 -21.78 27.34 -9.34
N ASP A 641 -21.76 28.46 -8.57
CA ASP A 641 -21.14 28.46 -7.22
C ASP A 641 -22.06 27.89 -6.13
N HIS A 642 -23.27 27.43 -6.47
CA HIS A 642 -24.24 26.84 -5.53
C HIS A 642 -23.99 25.36 -5.20
N ASP A 643 -23.40 24.57 -6.11
CA ASP A 643 -23.12 23.13 -5.93
C ASP A 643 -21.64 22.84 -5.56
N CYS A 644 -20.94 23.87 -5.06
CA CYS A 644 -19.56 23.77 -4.55
C CYS A 644 -19.48 24.05 -3.05
N HIS A 645 -18.66 23.27 -2.33
CA HIS A 645 -18.44 23.42 -0.89
C HIS A 645 -16.96 23.61 -0.57
N ARG A 646 -16.65 24.66 0.20
CA ARG A 646 -15.29 24.94 0.69
C ARG A 646 -15.22 24.70 2.19
N PHE A 647 -14.19 23.99 2.64
CA PHE A 647 -13.96 23.70 4.05
C PHE A 647 -12.57 24.13 4.50
N LEU A 648 -12.49 24.66 5.73
CA LEU A 648 -11.27 24.92 6.46
C LEU A 648 -11.01 23.77 7.44
N HIS A 649 -9.74 23.38 7.58
CA HIS A 649 -9.31 22.26 8.41
C HIS A 649 -8.18 22.65 9.34
N LEU A 650 -8.16 22.05 10.52
CA LEU A 650 -7.08 22.17 11.49
C LEU A 650 -6.76 20.77 12.06
N LEU A 651 -5.50 20.36 11.92
CA LEU A 651 -4.93 19.31 12.76
C LEU A 651 -4.19 19.97 13.93
N ARG A 652 -4.42 19.48 15.15
CA ARG A 652 -3.71 19.95 16.36
C ARG A 652 -3.42 18.79 17.32
N LEU A 653 -2.42 18.96 18.19
CA LEU A 653 -2.18 18.04 19.31
C LEU A 653 -3.35 18.14 20.31
N SER A 654 -3.92 17.00 20.69
CA SER A 654 -5.04 16.92 21.66
C SER A 654 -4.62 17.29 23.09
N SER A 655 -3.33 17.26 23.39
CA SER A 655 -2.75 17.55 24.71
C SER A 655 -2.68 19.04 25.06
N ASP A 656 -2.31 19.88 24.08
CA ASP A 656 -2.02 21.31 24.28
C ASP A 656 -2.57 22.24 23.18
N GLY A 657 -3.22 21.69 22.16
CA GLY A 657 -3.84 22.43 21.07
C GLY A 657 -2.87 23.06 20.06
N ARG A 658 -1.56 22.77 20.10
CA ARG A 658 -0.60 23.28 19.11
C ARG A 658 -0.97 22.83 17.70
N GLU A 659 -1.04 23.79 16.77
CA GLU A 659 -1.35 23.54 15.36
C GLU A 659 -0.28 22.66 14.70
N ILE A 660 -0.72 21.59 14.03
CA ILE A 660 0.11 20.67 13.24
C ILE A 660 0.01 21.03 11.75
N ASN A 661 -1.23 21.18 11.25
CA ASN A 661 -1.51 21.47 9.84
C ASN A 661 -2.75 22.37 9.72
N ARG A 662 -2.76 23.29 8.76
CA ARG A 662 -3.99 23.99 8.31
C ARG A 662 -4.31 23.58 6.89
N GLY A 663 -5.52 23.08 6.67
CA GLY A 663 -6.01 22.68 5.36
C GLY A 663 -7.13 23.57 4.82
N ARG A 664 -7.25 23.62 3.50
CA ARG A 664 -8.45 24.01 2.77
C ARG A 664 -8.78 22.90 1.77
N THR A 665 -10.05 22.57 1.63
CA THR A 665 -10.54 21.72 0.53
C THR A 665 -11.67 22.40 -0.22
N GLU A 666 -11.68 22.31 -1.55
CA GLU A 666 -12.80 22.67 -2.41
C GLU A 666 -13.41 21.37 -2.98
N TRP A 667 -14.72 21.21 -2.84
CA TRP A 667 -15.49 20.04 -3.27
C TRP A 667 -16.57 20.48 -4.26
N ARG A 668 -16.83 19.66 -5.27
CA ARG A 668 -17.95 19.83 -6.21
C ARG A 668 -18.89 18.62 -6.07
N LYS A 669 -20.19 18.83 -6.24
CA LYS A 669 -21.18 17.76 -6.29
C LYS A 669 -20.83 16.73 -7.36
N LYS A 670 -21.00 15.43 -7.07
CA LYS A 670 -20.78 14.38 -8.05
C LYS A 670 -21.84 14.50 -9.17
N PRO A 671 -21.49 14.21 -10.44
CA PRO A 671 -22.51 14.05 -11.47
C PRO A 671 -23.43 12.87 -11.09
N THR A 672 -24.73 13.03 -11.33
CA THR A 672 -25.70 11.92 -11.24
C THR A 672 -25.29 10.85 -12.26
N ARG A 673 -25.00 9.64 -11.77
CA ARG A 673 -24.73 8.44 -12.58
C ARG A 673 -26.00 7.59 -12.69
#